data_AF-A0A978TWI9-F1
#
_entry.id   AF-A0A978TWI9-F1
#
_cell.length_a   1.000
_cell.length_b   1.000
_cell.length_c   1.000
_cell.angle_alpha   90.00
_cell.angle_beta   90.00
_cell.angle_gamma   90.00
#
_symmetry.space_group_name_H-M   'P 1'
#
loop_
_entity.id
_entity.type
_entity.pdbx_description
1 polymer ?
#
loop_
_entity_poly.entity_id
_entity_poly.type
_entity_poly.pdbx_seq_one_letter_code
_entity_poly.pdbx_strand_id
1 'polypeptide(L)'
;NGYTITENTILEFDFQSTAEGEIHGIGFDTDNSIVGSGPNRFQLFGTERNGRQNFNNYDPSQGLKSYQIPVGNFFTGDFNYLTLINDHDVAYPTGESLFDNLKLYEAEVAVTLGDTVATAGVSAYHNQDRNSLISFSEDKSQIEIEGNGWKKLALGNGYTITENTILEFDFQSTAEGEIHGIGFDTDNSIVGSGPNRFQLFGTERNGRQNFNNYDPSQGWQSYQIPVGDFFTGDFNYLTLINDHDVDNPTGESWFRNIKLYEAADETAPTASLTVADVTETGGNTHTFTVTYRDNEAIDLSTLDSSDLHVLGPNGFDAETTFLLVDNNSNGTPRTATYQIESPGGTWDAADNGTYSVVLRSNEVGDINGNFAAGTTLGTFQVDVVDDPLPEDTTPPTASLVATNLTSGGGTTYTFSVTYTDDIAFDVSSLDGNDVRVRGPHDFEVEANFVSVSNSADGTPRTATYQIHAPGSLWDATDNGTYTVTLQPNQANDTSNNFVAGGDLGTFNVNITDLDEVERFGIFEKSFADAGTYSNPYADVTATVTLVQPDGQTLELPLFWDGGDVWKMRFSPDEVGDWSWSISSNDAGLNGQSGTMSVVASDNRGSIQAMEGYPYHFQYEDGTPFYWFGDTNWRAGKNDPSENLDRDAVFHYVDTRASQGFNYIHTNFGGGIQGSGNDGGTHWIGSPGDQINPAYFQEIDTRVEYMNSKGITVGFMLEWAQGWDDYPEADRLRYADYIAARYSGYNVVFIVSGEYNETLNATAYRNIAQELEASDPHDRMISMHATRSVEIFANDPWMSFGDYQQIYTDLHDRILTSRDHDKPVVNSEYAYYLRDSNGDGIVDKPNSATLEEIRHATWDIVMAGGYIVTGWGTTYLGGNRDPGPFNPDDPRNDAWEEDVQFVREFFTDLDWWTLEPNDSLVSGPGTEYALAEPGQQYVAYTRGGNGVNLSLGSVPAATYSVRMFDPRTGVYTNLPDYTGNGTVFLATPDNQDWIFVLEKSSVPASADENLTGDADSNILSGDIGNDTLTGGGGSDRFVYHSPMEGTDTLTDFGADDLIEISAAGFGGGLTAGVALSDEIDSQTGVFVNGSTPIGTSANFLYDRGILSFDVDGTGAQAAVEIASFLGDVALSASQVLVSL
;
A
#
# COMPACT_ATOMS: atom_id res chain seq x y z
N ASN A 1 8.82 -26.29 12.25
CA ASN A 1 8.78 -24.83 12.32
C ASN A 1 9.00 -24.38 10.90
N GLY A 2 8.04 -23.68 10.31
CA GLY A 2 8.23 -23.09 8.99
C GLY A 2 9.11 -21.84 9.04
N TYR A 3 9.29 -21.25 7.87
CA TYR A 3 9.72 -19.86 7.67
C TYR A 3 8.56 -19.12 7.00
N THR A 4 8.28 -17.90 7.47
CA THR A 4 7.24 -17.04 6.89
C THR A 4 7.88 -16.13 5.85
N ILE A 5 7.50 -16.25 4.58
CA ILE A 5 7.95 -15.35 3.52
C ILE A 5 7.12 -14.07 3.58
N THR A 6 7.79 -12.93 3.74
CA THR A 6 7.22 -11.58 3.63
C THR A 6 7.48 -11.02 2.23
N GLU A 7 6.88 -9.87 1.91
CA GLU A 7 7.23 -9.12 0.69
C GLU A 7 8.73 -8.74 0.59
N ASN A 8 9.39 -8.49 1.73
CA ASN A 8 10.79 -8.07 1.80
C ASN A 8 11.79 -9.26 1.85
N THR A 9 11.32 -10.51 1.80
CA THR A 9 12.18 -11.69 1.87
C THR A 9 12.97 -11.91 0.57
N ILE A 10 14.30 -11.88 0.66
CA ILE A 10 15.23 -12.27 -0.40
C ILE A 10 15.76 -13.68 -0.14
N LEU A 11 15.66 -14.54 -1.15
CA LEU A 11 16.37 -15.81 -1.25
C LEU A 11 17.65 -15.58 -2.06
N GLU A 12 18.80 -15.52 -1.39
CA GLU A 12 20.11 -15.39 -2.03
C GLU A 12 20.80 -16.77 -2.08
N PHE A 13 21.40 -17.11 -3.22
CA PHE A 13 22.19 -18.33 -3.35
C PHE A 13 23.12 -18.29 -4.56
N ASP A 14 24.17 -19.09 -4.49
CA ASP A 14 24.95 -19.48 -5.66
C ASP A 14 24.45 -20.83 -6.19
N PHE A 15 24.29 -20.94 -7.51
CA PHE A 15 23.89 -22.18 -8.19
C PHE A 15 24.94 -22.64 -9.22
N GLN A 16 25.08 -23.95 -9.36
CA GLN A 16 25.87 -24.60 -10.42
C GLN A 16 25.27 -25.95 -10.84
N SER A 17 25.29 -26.24 -12.14
CA SER A 17 25.09 -27.56 -12.74
C SER A 17 26.17 -27.79 -13.82
N THR A 18 26.50 -29.03 -14.16
CA THR A 18 27.38 -29.36 -15.30
C THR A 18 26.71 -30.20 -16.39
N ALA A 19 25.44 -30.57 -16.19
CA ALA A 19 24.65 -31.35 -17.13
C ALA A 19 23.16 -31.02 -16.97
N GLU A 20 22.50 -30.78 -18.10
CA GLU A 20 21.08 -30.51 -18.18
C GLU A 20 20.24 -31.72 -17.72
N GLY A 21 19.24 -31.45 -16.89
CA GLY A 21 18.17 -32.37 -16.52
C GLY A 21 16.81 -31.89 -17.02
N GLU A 22 15.76 -32.59 -16.60
CA GLU A 22 14.39 -32.18 -16.90
C GLU A 22 14.02 -30.96 -16.05
N ILE A 23 14.35 -30.96 -14.76
CA ILE A 23 14.09 -29.82 -13.86
C ILE A 23 15.26 -29.63 -12.88
N HIS A 24 15.99 -28.50 -12.98
CA HIS A 24 16.75 -27.96 -11.86
C HIS A 24 16.04 -26.73 -11.31
N GLY A 25 15.82 -26.66 -10.00
CA GLY A 25 15.07 -25.55 -9.42
C GLY A 25 15.20 -25.43 -7.91
N ILE A 26 14.68 -24.32 -7.41
CA ILE A 26 14.58 -24.00 -5.98
C ILE A 26 13.20 -23.41 -5.72
N GLY A 27 12.60 -23.68 -4.56
CA GLY A 27 11.25 -23.23 -4.27
C GLY A 27 10.77 -23.63 -2.89
N PHE A 28 9.57 -23.22 -2.51
CA PHE A 28 9.05 -23.46 -1.17
C PHE A 28 7.81 -24.36 -1.20
N ASP A 29 7.66 -25.14 -0.13
CA ASP A 29 6.62 -26.15 -0.02
C ASP A 29 6.08 -26.26 1.43
N THR A 30 4.82 -26.67 1.55
CA THR A 30 4.06 -26.68 2.79
C THR A 30 3.80 -28.09 3.32
N ASP A 31 3.68 -29.11 2.45
CA ASP A 31 3.17 -30.45 2.82
C ASP A 31 4.08 -31.64 2.43
N ASN A 32 5.16 -31.42 1.68
CA ASN A 32 6.02 -32.45 1.05
C ASN A 32 5.34 -33.13 -0.17
N SER A 33 4.59 -32.38 -0.98
CA SER A 33 4.01 -32.79 -2.26
C SER A 33 4.57 -31.99 -3.44
N ILE A 34 4.76 -32.66 -4.59
CA ILE A 34 5.16 -32.01 -5.85
C ILE A 34 3.96 -31.52 -6.68
N VAL A 35 2.75 -32.01 -6.37
CA VAL A 35 1.49 -31.67 -7.03
C VAL A 35 0.91 -30.40 -6.39
N GLY A 36 0.41 -29.47 -7.20
CA GLY A 36 -0.13 -28.17 -6.74
C GLY A 36 0.93 -27.12 -6.41
N SER A 37 2.11 -27.51 -5.95
CA SER A 37 3.20 -26.61 -5.52
C SER A 37 4.00 -25.95 -6.68
N GLY A 38 3.46 -25.95 -7.91
CA GLY A 38 4.06 -25.33 -9.10
C GLY A 38 4.38 -23.83 -9.00
N PRO A 39 3.44 -22.94 -8.59
CA PRO A 39 3.68 -21.50 -8.53
C PRO A 39 4.67 -21.07 -7.42
N ASN A 40 5.09 -21.99 -6.54
CA ASN A 40 6.03 -21.71 -5.45
C ASN A 40 7.47 -22.15 -5.77
N ARG A 41 7.74 -22.52 -7.03
CA ARG A 41 9.04 -22.95 -7.55
C ARG A 41 9.61 -21.95 -8.56
N PHE A 42 10.93 -21.85 -8.59
CA PHE A 42 11.71 -21.18 -9.62
C PHE A 42 12.58 -22.23 -10.31
N GLN A 43 12.40 -22.37 -11.62
CA GLN A 43 13.29 -23.20 -12.43
C GLN A 43 14.54 -22.39 -12.77
N LEU A 44 15.70 -23.04 -12.70
CA LEU A 44 17.01 -22.42 -12.93
C LEU A 44 17.68 -22.94 -14.20
N PHE A 45 17.47 -24.22 -14.51
CA PHE A 45 17.99 -24.92 -15.67
C PHE A 45 17.07 -26.13 -15.99
N GLY A 46 17.12 -26.65 -17.22
CA GLY A 46 16.47 -27.91 -17.61
C GLY A 46 15.30 -27.81 -18.59
N THR A 47 14.92 -28.96 -19.16
CA THR A 47 14.10 -29.05 -20.37
C THR A 47 12.59 -29.10 -20.17
N GLU A 48 12.09 -29.50 -18.99
CA GLU A 48 10.66 -29.57 -18.70
C GLU A 48 10.22 -28.37 -17.85
N ARG A 49 9.15 -27.68 -18.26
CA ARG A 49 8.63 -26.50 -17.54
C ARG A 49 7.96 -26.91 -16.23
N ASN A 50 8.63 -26.74 -15.10
CA ASN A 50 8.05 -26.97 -13.77
C ASN A 50 8.53 -25.92 -12.76
N GLY A 51 7.67 -24.93 -12.53
CA GLY A 51 7.99 -23.71 -11.78
C GLY A 51 8.07 -22.47 -12.66
N ARG A 52 8.23 -21.31 -12.04
CA ARG A 52 8.38 -20.01 -12.70
C ARG A 52 9.67 -19.98 -13.51
N GLN A 53 9.58 -19.52 -14.76
CA GLN A 53 10.65 -19.59 -15.74
C GLN A 53 11.56 -18.35 -15.75
N ASN A 54 11.22 -17.31 -14.98
CA ASN A 54 11.92 -16.02 -14.94
C ASN A 54 13.42 -16.14 -14.55
N PHE A 55 13.80 -17.23 -13.90
CA PHE A 55 15.18 -17.52 -13.47
C PHE A 55 15.80 -18.73 -14.19
N ASN A 56 15.12 -19.29 -15.21
CA ASN A 56 15.58 -20.44 -16.01
C ASN A 56 16.64 -19.98 -17.04
N ASN A 57 17.72 -19.42 -16.50
CA ASN A 57 18.75 -18.64 -17.20
C ASN A 57 20.17 -19.01 -16.70
N TYR A 58 20.32 -20.17 -16.07
CA TYR A 58 21.63 -20.69 -15.70
C TYR A 58 22.33 -21.32 -16.91
N ASP A 59 23.52 -20.82 -17.23
CA ASP A 59 24.41 -21.41 -18.24
C ASP A 59 25.51 -22.25 -17.54
N PRO A 60 25.58 -23.57 -17.77
CA PRO A 60 26.62 -24.43 -17.19
C PRO A 60 28.04 -24.09 -17.64
N SER A 61 28.23 -23.25 -18.65
CA SER A 61 29.55 -22.74 -19.06
C SER A 61 30.13 -21.73 -18.07
N GLN A 62 29.28 -20.98 -17.36
CA GLN A 62 29.68 -19.85 -16.48
C GLN A 62 30.21 -20.32 -15.12
N GLY A 63 29.94 -21.56 -14.74
CA GLY A 63 30.40 -22.13 -13.47
C GLY A 63 29.46 -21.83 -12.31
N LEU A 64 29.91 -21.02 -11.35
CA LEU A 64 29.09 -20.64 -10.19
C LEU A 64 28.38 -19.31 -10.51
N LYS A 65 27.05 -19.26 -10.42
CA LYS A 65 26.25 -18.05 -10.68
C LYS A 65 25.43 -17.68 -9.46
N SER A 66 25.56 -16.44 -9.02
CA SER A 66 24.79 -15.87 -7.91
C SER A 66 23.38 -15.46 -8.34
N TYR A 67 22.43 -15.61 -7.44
CA TYR A 67 21.02 -15.23 -7.57
C TYR A 67 20.59 -14.51 -6.28
N GLN A 68 19.93 -13.36 -6.40
CA GLN A 68 19.05 -12.79 -5.37
C GLN A 68 17.63 -12.82 -5.94
N ILE A 69 16.78 -13.70 -5.42
CA ILE A 69 15.36 -13.78 -5.81
C ILE A 69 14.53 -13.07 -4.74
N PRO A 70 13.81 -11.98 -5.06
CA PRO A 70 12.84 -11.37 -4.14
C PRO A 70 11.58 -12.26 -4.10
N VAL A 71 11.60 -13.28 -3.24
CA VAL A 71 10.58 -14.34 -3.27
C VAL A 71 9.20 -13.83 -2.87
N GLY A 72 9.16 -12.81 -2.00
CA GLY A 72 7.94 -12.09 -1.62
C GLY A 72 7.16 -11.48 -2.80
N ASN A 73 7.84 -11.09 -3.89
CA ASN A 73 7.20 -10.56 -5.10
C ASN A 73 6.38 -11.63 -5.85
N PHE A 74 6.60 -12.92 -5.56
CA PHE A 74 5.98 -14.04 -6.26
C PHE A 74 4.95 -14.78 -5.40
N PHE A 75 5.21 -14.91 -4.10
CA PHE A 75 4.33 -15.54 -3.11
C PHE A 75 4.81 -15.23 -1.68
N THR A 76 3.87 -15.18 -0.72
CA THR A 76 4.13 -14.95 0.71
C THR A 76 3.49 -16.05 1.57
N GLY A 77 3.77 -16.06 2.87
CA GLY A 77 3.15 -16.95 3.86
C GLY A 77 4.07 -18.04 4.45
N ASP A 78 3.48 -18.97 5.19
CA ASP A 78 4.20 -19.98 5.98
C ASP A 78 4.58 -21.23 5.17
N PHE A 79 5.89 -21.45 4.99
CA PHE A 79 6.44 -22.62 4.30
C PHE A 79 7.22 -23.54 5.24
N ASN A 80 6.98 -24.86 5.14
CA ASN A 80 7.63 -25.86 5.99
C ASN A 80 8.97 -26.36 5.42
N TYR A 81 9.16 -26.25 4.10
CA TYR A 81 10.32 -26.79 3.40
C TYR A 81 10.85 -25.80 2.34
N LEU A 82 12.17 -25.61 2.32
CA LEU A 82 12.90 -25.11 1.16
C LEU A 82 13.29 -26.32 0.31
N THR A 83 12.69 -26.42 -0.87
CA THR A 83 12.90 -27.49 -1.85
C THR A 83 14.08 -27.16 -2.76
N LEU A 84 14.93 -28.15 -3.00
CA LEU A 84 16.02 -28.12 -3.98
C LEU A 84 15.77 -29.26 -4.97
N ILE A 85 15.70 -28.94 -6.25
CA ILE A 85 15.14 -29.82 -7.28
C ILE A 85 16.22 -30.18 -8.30
N ASN A 86 16.22 -31.47 -8.67
CA ASN A 86 17.03 -32.08 -9.70
C ASN A 86 16.27 -33.32 -10.19
N ASP A 87 15.45 -33.14 -11.22
CA ASP A 87 14.65 -34.21 -11.85
C ASP A 87 15.18 -34.50 -13.26
N HIS A 88 15.19 -35.78 -13.64
CA HIS A 88 15.76 -36.27 -14.91
C HIS A 88 15.42 -37.77 -15.11
N ASP A 89 14.16 -38.14 -15.29
CA ASP A 89 13.64 -39.52 -15.27
C ASP A 89 13.93 -40.37 -16.54
N VAL A 90 15.04 -40.04 -17.24
CA VAL A 90 15.58 -40.80 -18.37
C VAL A 90 16.25 -42.13 -17.96
N ALA A 91 16.50 -43.00 -18.95
CA ALA A 91 17.11 -44.31 -18.73
C ALA A 91 18.55 -44.31 -18.16
N TYR A 92 19.24 -43.16 -18.18
CA TYR A 92 20.58 -42.94 -17.61
C TYR A 92 20.71 -41.48 -17.14
N PRO A 93 20.18 -41.11 -15.96
CA PRO A 93 20.17 -39.73 -15.49
C PRO A 93 21.59 -39.17 -15.33
N THR A 94 21.79 -37.93 -15.77
CA THR A 94 23.06 -37.19 -15.65
C THR A 94 22.94 -35.84 -14.95
N GLY A 95 21.73 -35.38 -14.61
CA GLY A 95 21.55 -34.07 -13.98
C GLY A 95 22.14 -34.01 -12.57
N GLU A 96 22.86 -32.93 -12.25
CA GLU A 96 23.21 -32.58 -10.88
C GLU A 96 22.91 -31.11 -10.56
N SER A 97 22.61 -30.81 -9.29
CA SER A 97 22.42 -29.45 -8.78
C SER A 97 23.36 -29.22 -7.60
N LEU A 98 24.16 -28.15 -7.67
CA LEU A 98 24.95 -27.62 -6.57
C LEU A 98 24.37 -26.26 -6.17
N PHE A 99 24.09 -26.10 -4.88
CA PHE A 99 23.71 -24.83 -4.27
C PHE A 99 24.74 -24.51 -3.18
N ASP A 100 25.27 -23.29 -3.17
CA ASP A 100 26.17 -22.75 -2.14
C ASP A 100 25.71 -21.36 -1.69
N ASN A 101 26.29 -20.82 -0.61
CA ASN A 101 25.95 -19.51 -0.04
C ASN A 101 24.45 -19.23 0.18
N LEU A 102 23.64 -20.29 0.36
CA LEU A 102 22.19 -20.24 0.53
C LEU A 102 21.79 -19.42 1.77
N LYS A 103 21.19 -18.24 1.57
CA LYS A 103 20.63 -17.35 2.60
C LYS A 103 19.15 -17.08 2.33
N LEU A 104 18.42 -16.81 3.41
CA LEU A 104 17.07 -16.27 3.37
C LEU A 104 17.02 -15.14 4.40
N TYR A 105 16.69 -13.92 3.99
CA TYR A 105 16.73 -12.74 4.85
C TYR A 105 15.76 -11.65 4.38
N GLU A 106 15.36 -10.76 5.29
CA GLU A 106 14.55 -9.59 4.97
C GLU A 106 15.46 -8.42 4.57
N ALA A 107 15.20 -7.81 3.41
CA ALA A 107 15.91 -6.65 2.89
C ALA A 107 15.50 -5.39 3.66
N GLU A 108 16.33 -4.93 4.60
CA GLU A 108 16.05 -3.76 5.43
C GLU A 108 17.33 -2.94 5.71
N VAL A 109 17.20 -1.61 5.75
CA VAL A 109 18.26 -0.67 6.15
C VAL A 109 17.77 0.24 7.28
N ALA A 110 18.67 0.66 8.16
CA ALA A 110 18.36 1.52 9.30
C ALA A 110 18.20 2.99 8.88
N VAL A 111 17.13 3.63 9.36
CA VAL A 111 16.80 5.05 9.14
C VAL A 111 16.49 5.69 10.49
N THR A 112 17.00 6.89 10.73
CA THR A 112 16.70 7.66 11.95
C THR A 112 15.53 8.61 11.69
N LEU A 113 14.46 8.52 12.48
CA LEU A 113 13.32 9.42 12.44
C LEU A 113 13.26 10.19 13.76
N GLY A 114 13.57 11.49 13.73
CA GLY A 114 13.84 12.29 14.92
C GLY A 114 15.03 11.74 15.73
N ASP A 115 14.79 11.37 16.99
CA ASP A 115 15.77 10.67 17.84
C ASP A 115 15.69 9.13 17.75
N THR A 116 14.74 8.56 16.98
CA THR A 116 14.45 7.12 16.95
C THR A 116 15.12 6.43 15.77
N VAL A 117 15.84 5.34 16.00
CA VAL A 117 16.38 4.48 14.92
C VAL A 117 15.40 3.35 14.63
N ALA A 118 14.91 3.28 13.40
CA ALA A 118 14.03 2.23 12.87
C ALA A 118 14.73 1.45 11.73
N THR A 119 14.14 0.33 11.30
CA THR A 119 14.50 -0.34 10.04
C THR A 119 13.39 -0.13 9.01
N ALA A 120 13.78 0.18 7.77
CA ALA A 120 12.88 0.35 6.64
C ALA A 120 13.07 -0.82 5.65
N GLY A 121 11.96 -1.45 5.24
CA GLY A 121 11.95 -2.47 4.19
C GLY A 121 12.36 -1.89 2.84
N VAL A 122 13.12 -2.66 2.05
CA VAL A 122 13.78 -2.22 0.82
C VAL A 122 13.29 -3.03 -0.38
N SER A 123 12.57 -2.38 -1.29
CA SER A 123 12.05 -2.99 -2.51
C SER A 123 12.39 -2.17 -3.76
N ALA A 124 12.06 -2.72 -4.94
CA ALA A 124 12.14 -2.00 -6.21
C ALA A 124 11.26 -0.74 -6.21
N TYR A 125 11.76 0.33 -6.83
CA TYR A 125 10.98 1.54 -7.09
C TYR A 125 10.72 1.68 -8.59
N HIS A 126 9.43 1.63 -8.98
CA HIS A 126 8.98 1.61 -10.37
C HIS A 126 9.63 0.47 -11.22
N ASN A 127 9.52 0.56 -12.55
CA ASN A 127 10.09 -0.40 -13.51
C ASN A 127 11.57 -0.14 -13.90
N GLN A 128 12.30 0.64 -13.11
CA GLN A 128 13.70 1.04 -13.35
C GLN A 128 14.71 0.22 -12.53
N ASP A 129 14.27 -0.82 -11.82
CA ASP A 129 15.14 -1.73 -11.08
C ASP A 129 15.54 -2.91 -11.98
N ARG A 130 16.77 -2.87 -12.54
CA ARG A 130 17.21 -3.72 -13.67
C ARG A 130 18.63 -4.24 -13.44
N ASN A 131 18.80 -5.56 -13.33
CA ASN A 131 20.11 -6.19 -13.10
C ASN A 131 20.88 -5.63 -11.88
N SER A 132 20.17 -5.11 -10.87
CA SER A 132 20.78 -4.63 -9.63
C SER A 132 20.97 -5.73 -8.60
N LEU A 133 21.94 -5.54 -7.70
CA LEU A 133 22.11 -6.31 -6.48
C LEU A 133 22.05 -5.38 -5.28
N ILE A 134 21.57 -5.89 -4.14
CA ILE A 134 21.55 -5.15 -2.87
C ILE A 134 22.33 -5.85 -1.78
N SER A 135 23.08 -5.06 -1.03
CA SER A 135 23.97 -5.49 0.05
C SER A 135 23.79 -4.58 1.26
N PHE A 136 23.98 -5.14 2.46
CA PHE A 136 23.72 -4.49 3.74
C PHE A 136 24.87 -4.74 4.71
N SER A 137 25.18 -3.76 5.56
CA SER A 137 26.12 -3.95 6.67
C SER A 137 25.55 -4.90 7.74
N GLU A 138 26.42 -5.55 8.53
CA GLU A 138 26.04 -6.48 9.61
C GLU A 138 25.12 -5.84 10.68
N ASP A 139 25.15 -4.51 10.80
CA ASP A 139 24.32 -3.69 11.69
C ASP A 139 23.16 -2.96 10.98
N LYS A 140 22.92 -3.23 9.69
CA LYS A 140 21.95 -2.56 8.80
C LYS A 140 22.11 -1.05 8.65
N SER A 141 23.18 -0.42 9.15
CA SER A 141 23.40 1.03 9.07
C SER A 141 23.71 1.58 7.67
N GLN A 142 24.10 0.70 6.74
CA GLN A 142 24.48 1.02 5.36
C GLN A 142 23.78 0.07 4.38
N ILE A 143 23.31 0.63 3.27
CA ILE A 143 22.91 -0.08 2.05
C ILE A 143 23.90 0.21 0.92
N GLU A 144 24.13 -0.81 0.11
CA GLU A 144 24.91 -0.83 -1.12
C GLU A 144 23.95 -1.27 -2.24
N ILE A 145 23.86 -0.46 -3.30
CA ILE A 145 23.10 -0.78 -4.52
C ILE A 145 24.12 -0.82 -5.65
N GLU A 146 24.35 -2.00 -6.22
CA GLU A 146 25.17 -2.23 -7.41
C GLU A 146 24.26 -2.40 -8.65
N GLY A 147 24.76 -2.10 -9.85
CA GLY A 147 24.05 -2.32 -11.10
C GLY A 147 23.21 -1.11 -11.53
N ASN A 148 21.99 -1.34 -12.01
CA ASN A 148 21.02 -0.29 -12.30
C ASN A 148 19.79 -0.47 -11.40
N GLY A 149 19.76 0.25 -10.29
CA GLY A 149 18.86 -0.01 -9.17
C GLY A 149 18.23 1.24 -8.60
N TRP A 150 16.95 1.42 -8.90
CA TRP A 150 16.08 2.34 -8.18
C TRP A 150 15.36 1.57 -7.06
N LYS A 151 15.57 1.96 -5.81
CA LYS A 151 15.01 1.31 -4.62
C LYS A 151 14.12 2.27 -3.84
N LYS A 152 13.08 1.75 -3.18
CA LYS A 152 12.30 2.48 -2.18
C LYS A 152 12.48 1.86 -0.81
N LEU A 153 12.56 2.73 0.19
CA LEU A 153 12.54 2.42 1.62
C LEU A 153 11.15 2.79 2.13
N ALA A 154 10.42 1.82 2.67
CA ALA A 154 9.13 2.07 3.31
C ALA A 154 9.31 2.89 4.59
N LEU A 155 8.62 4.02 4.73
CA LEU A 155 8.70 4.89 5.92
C LEU A 155 7.67 4.50 7.00
N GLY A 156 7.13 3.28 6.95
CA GLY A 156 6.05 2.82 7.83
C GLY A 156 4.76 3.58 7.55
N ASN A 157 4.19 4.22 8.57
CA ASN A 157 2.96 5.04 8.50
C ASN A 157 3.11 6.34 7.66
N GLY A 158 4.17 6.46 6.86
CA GLY A 158 4.59 7.69 6.19
C GLY A 158 5.38 8.65 7.08
N TYR A 159 6.03 9.65 6.45
CA TYR A 159 6.68 10.77 7.12
C TYR A 159 6.15 12.09 6.57
N THR A 160 5.60 12.95 7.44
CA THR A 160 5.16 14.30 7.11
C THR A 160 6.38 15.23 6.99
N ILE A 161 6.68 15.70 5.77
CA ILE A 161 7.67 16.75 5.56
C ILE A 161 7.03 18.11 5.88
N THR A 162 7.52 18.75 6.93
CA THR A 162 7.15 20.12 7.34
C THR A 162 8.05 21.16 6.64
N GLU A 163 7.78 22.45 6.82
CA GLU A 163 8.67 23.51 6.31
C GLU A 163 10.09 23.48 6.94
N ASN A 164 10.25 22.83 8.10
CA ASN A 164 11.51 22.73 8.83
C ASN A 164 12.28 21.40 8.61
N THR A 165 11.71 20.39 7.95
CA THR A 165 12.33 19.06 7.87
C THR A 165 13.68 19.08 7.13
N ILE A 166 14.69 18.44 7.73
CA ILE A 166 16.01 18.16 7.17
C ILE A 166 16.14 16.65 6.87
N LEU A 167 16.62 16.33 5.67
CA LEU A 167 17.17 15.02 5.32
C LEU A 167 18.71 15.08 5.47
N GLU A 168 19.27 14.28 6.37
CA GLU A 168 20.72 14.07 6.52
C GLU A 168 21.09 12.64 6.11
N PHE A 169 22.22 12.47 5.42
CA PHE A 169 22.78 11.16 5.07
C PHE A 169 24.26 11.31 4.67
N ASP A 170 25.00 10.21 4.72
CA ASP A 170 26.27 10.06 3.99
C ASP A 170 25.99 9.32 2.67
N PHE A 171 26.56 9.82 1.57
CA PHE A 171 26.56 9.16 0.25
C PHE A 171 28.00 8.93 -0.23
N GLN A 172 28.24 7.81 -0.93
CA GLN A 172 29.46 7.56 -1.68
C GLN A 172 29.11 6.89 -3.01
N SER A 173 29.92 7.15 -4.03
CA SER A 173 30.03 6.35 -5.24
C SER A 173 31.48 6.40 -5.75
N THR A 174 31.90 5.40 -6.53
CA THR A 174 33.23 5.30 -7.17
C THR A 174 33.16 5.22 -8.69
N ALA A 175 32.02 4.82 -9.26
CA ALA A 175 31.69 4.91 -10.68
C ALA A 175 30.70 6.05 -10.96
N GLU A 176 30.82 6.73 -12.11
CA GLU A 176 29.87 7.77 -12.52
C GLU A 176 28.79 7.17 -13.42
N GLY A 177 27.61 6.90 -12.85
CA GLY A 177 26.40 6.53 -13.59
C GLY A 177 25.66 7.75 -14.15
N GLU A 178 24.40 7.56 -14.51
CA GLU A 178 23.55 8.63 -15.07
C GLU A 178 22.89 9.46 -13.98
N ILE A 179 22.27 8.82 -12.99
CA ILE A 179 21.67 9.48 -11.82
C ILE A 179 22.06 8.71 -10.55
N HIS A 180 22.81 9.34 -9.66
CA HIS A 180 22.80 8.96 -8.25
C HIS A 180 21.98 9.99 -7.48
N GLY A 181 21.02 9.54 -6.69
CA GLY A 181 19.99 10.42 -6.17
C GLY A 181 19.26 9.88 -4.95
N ILE A 182 18.54 10.78 -4.30
CA ILE A 182 17.69 10.51 -3.13
C ILE A 182 16.46 11.42 -3.20
N GLY A 183 15.31 10.96 -2.72
CA GLY A 183 14.08 11.75 -2.79
C GLY A 183 12.89 11.08 -2.15
N PHE A 184 11.73 11.71 -2.21
CA PHE A 184 10.51 11.23 -1.56
C PHE A 184 9.40 10.98 -2.57
N ASP A 185 8.57 10.01 -2.24
CA ASP A 185 7.52 9.53 -3.14
C ASP A 185 6.27 9.07 -2.36
N THR A 186 5.12 9.12 -3.02
CA THR A 186 3.79 8.88 -2.45
C THR A 186 3.12 7.62 -2.98
N ASP A 187 3.39 7.25 -4.23
CA ASP A 187 2.56 6.34 -5.04
C ASP A 187 3.38 5.26 -5.79
N ASN A 188 4.70 5.22 -5.60
CA ASN A 188 5.64 4.34 -6.32
C ASN A 188 5.75 4.66 -7.83
N SER A 189 5.36 5.88 -8.25
CA SER A 189 5.39 6.33 -9.64
C SER A 189 6.56 7.25 -9.91
N ILE A 190 7.27 7.08 -11.03
CA ILE A 190 8.24 8.07 -11.52
C ILE A 190 7.53 9.26 -12.22
N VAL A 191 6.28 9.07 -12.63
CA VAL A 191 5.48 10.08 -13.35
C VAL A 191 4.93 11.11 -12.38
N GLY A 192 5.41 12.35 -12.47
CA GLY A 192 4.94 13.48 -11.66
C GLY A 192 5.74 13.73 -10.39
N SER A 193 6.42 12.72 -9.84
CA SER A 193 7.27 12.77 -8.63
C SER A 193 8.67 13.41 -8.84
N GLY A 194 8.98 13.84 -10.06
CA GLY A 194 10.20 14.58 -10.41
C GLY A 194 10.54 15.83 -9.57
N PRO A 195 9.60 16.61 -8.99
CA PRO A 195 9.95 17.70 -8.08
C PRO A 195 10.32 17.23 -6.67
N ASN A 196 10.24 15.94 -6.33
CA ASN A 196 10.48 15.45 -4.96
C ASN A 196 11.81 14.68 -4.81
N ARG A 197 12.61 14.63 -5.88
CA ARG A 197 13.96 14.03 -5.93
C ARG A 197 15.08 15.06 -5.97
N PHE A 198 16.25 14.70 -5.46
CA PHE A 198 17.51 15.43 -5.53
C PHE A 198 18.58 14.54 -6.19
N GLN A 199 19.23 15.05 -7.24
CA GLN A 199 20.40 14.39 -7.81
C GLN A 199 21.65 14.83 -7.05
N LEU A 200 22.54 13.87 -6.79
CA LEU A 200 23.77 14.04 -6.01
C LEU A 200 25.01 13.97 -6.91
N PHE A 201 24.95 13.06 -7.89
CA PHE A 201 26.01 12.76 -8.86
C PHE A 201 25.40 12.22 -10.17
N GLY A 202 26.27 11.99 -11.16
CA GLY A 202 25.91 11.38 -12.45
C GLY A 202 25.74 12.37 -13.61
N THR A 203 25.72 11.82 -14.82
CA THR A 203 25.81 12.57 -16.09
C THR A 203 24.49 13.21 -16.56
N GLU A 204 23.36 12.62 -16.18
CA GLU A 204 22.00 13.01 -16.58
C GLU A 204 21.48 14.22 -15.78
N ARG A 205 20.24 14.67 -16.05
CA ARG A 205 19.63 15.82 -15.33
C ARG A 205 18.18 15.58 -14.92
N ASN A 206 18.01 14.64 -14.01
CA ASN A 206 16.72 14.27 -13.43
C ASN A 206 16.64 14.74 -11.96
N GLY A 207 15.47 15.16 -11.48
CA GLY A 207 15.33 15.74 -10.14
C GLY A 207 16.06 17.08 -9.91
N ARG A 208 16.01 17.58 -8.66
CA ARG A 208 16.53 18.89 -8.27
C ARG A 208 18.06 18.90 -8.23
N GLN A 209 18.63 19.79 -9.04
CA GLN A 209 20.07 19.95 -9.25
C GLN A 209 20.78 20.77 -8.14
N ASN A 210 20.09 21.09 -7.06
CA ASN A 210 20.61 21.91 -5.95
C ASN A 210 21.79 21.24 -5.21
N PHE A 211 21.84 19.90 -5.23
CA PHE A 211 22.81 19.07 -4.51
C PHE A 211 23.64 18.17 -5.45
N ASN A 212 23.54 18.37 -6.77
CA ASN A 212 24.36 17.66 -7.76
C ASN A 212 25.78 18.23 -7.74
N ASN A 213 26.57 17.76 -6.76
CA ASN A 213 27.82 18.35 -6.31
C ASN A 213 28.79 17.34 -5.65
N TYR A 214 28.55 16.05 -5.81
CA TYR A 214 29.43 15.00 -5.29
C TYR A 214 30.84 15.08 -5.92
N ASP A 215 31.88 14.86 -5.12
CA ASP A 215 33.26 14.70 -5.60
C ASP A 215 33.76 13.27 -5.30
N PRO A 216 33.77 12.35 -6.28
CA PRO A 216 34.21 10.97 -6.08
C PRO A 216 35.68 10.86 -5.66
N SER A 217 36.49 11.94 -5.74
CA SER A 217 37.85 11.94 -5.21
C SER A 217 37.95 12.08 -3.68
N GLN A 218 36.84 12.36 -2.98
CA GLN A 218 36.78 12.42 -1.51
C GLN A 218 36.33 11.11 -0.85
N GLY A 219 35.60 10.25 -1.57
CA GLY A 219 34.84 9.13 -0.98
C GLY A 219 33.54 9.63 -0.34
N TRP A 220 33.19 9.12 0.84
CA TRP A 220 31.99 9.53 1.59
C TRP A 220 31.84 11.06 1.74
N GLN A 221 30.70 11.58 1.27
CA GLN A 221 30.27 12.98 1.39
C GLN A 221 28.96 13.04 2.16
N SER A 222 28.93 13.82 3.24
CA SER A 222 27.73 14.06 4.05
C SER A 222 26.87 15.15 3.42
N TYR A 223 25.56 14.94 3.40
CA TYR A 223 24.54 15.87 2.92
C TYR A 223 23.59 16.26 4.06
N GLN A 224 23.14 17.51 4.06
CA GLN A 224 22.00 18.00 4.82
C GLN A 224 21.15 18.81 3.83
N ILE A 225 19.90 18.39 3.63
CA ILE A 225 18.97 18.98 2.68
C ILE A 225 17.76 19.48 3.47
N PRO A 226 17.48 20.79 3.54
CA PRO A 226 16.21 21.29 4.05
C PRO A 226 15.13 20.95 3.02
N VAL A 227 14.40 19.85 3.23
CA VAL A 227 13.43 19.36 2.24
C VAL A 227 12.16 20.21 2.22
N GLY A 228 11.79 20.79 3.37
CA GLY A 228 10.67 21.73 3.50
C GLY A 228 10.77 23.00 2.64
N ASP A 229 12.00 23.48 2.37
CA ASP A 229 12.29 24.59 1.43
C ASP A 229 11.84 24.28 -0.02
N PHE A 230 11.64 22.99 -0.33
CA PHE A 230 11.41 22.49 -1.68
C PHE A 230 10.00 21.91 -1.90
N PHE A 231 9.47 21.20 -0.91
CA PHE A 231 8.15 20.57 -0.89
C PHE A 231 7.76 20.18 0.55
N THR A 232 6.46 20.11 0.83
CA THR A 232 5.89 19.68 2.11
C THR A 232 4.67 18.78 1.89
N GLY A 233 4.29 18.01 2.91
CA GLY A 233 3.23 17.01 2.84
C GLY A 233 3.72 15.61 3.25
N ASP A 234 2.82 14.64 3.17
CA ASP A 234 3.04 13.28 3.65
C ASP A 234 3.65 12.39 2.57
N PHE A 235 4.69 11.62 2.92
CA PHE A 235 5.42 10.75 1.99
C PHE A 235 5.54 9.33 2.52
N ASN A 236 5.20 8.35 1.67
CA ASN A 236 5.20 6.94 2.02
C ASN A 236 6.59 6.30 1.87
N TYR A 237 7.42 6.85 0.98
CA TYR A 237 8.69 6.27 0.57
C TYR A 237 9.84 7.26 0.56
N LEU A 238 11.01 6.80 1.02
CA LEU A 238 12.31 7.40 0.68
C LEU A 238 12.93 6.59 -0.47
N THR A 239 13.20 7.23 -1.59
CA THR A 239 13.81 6.64 -2.79
C THR A 239 15.33 6.77 -2.76
N LEU A 240 16.04 5.69 -3.09
CA LEU A 240 17.49 5.63 -3.28
C LEU A 240 17.79 5.22 -4.71
N ILE A 241 18.65 5.97 -5.40
CA ILE A 241 18.80 5.87 -6.85
C ILE A 241 20.26 5.57 -7.22
N ASN A 242 20.43 4.56 -8.07
CA ASN A 242 21.67 4.18 -8.73
C ASN A 242 21.35 3.83 -10.19
N ASP A 243 21.21 4.85 -11.01
CA ASP A 243 20.75 4.76 -12.40
C ASP A 243 21.94 4.63 -13.36
N HIS A 244 21.95 3.57 -14.17
CA HIS A 244 22.99 3.30 -15.15
C HIS A 244 22.46 2.34 -16.24
N ASP A 245 21.76 2.87 -17.25
CA ASP A 245 21.08 2.15 -18.34
C ASP A 245 22.06 1.62 -19.41
N VAL A 246 23.09 0.88 -18.97
CA VAL A 246 24.13 0.25 -19.82
C VAL A 246 24.20 -1.27 -19.61
N ASP A 247 24.66 -2.01 -20.62
CA ASP A 247 24.62 -3.50 -20.65
C ASP A 247 25.29 -4.19 -19.45
N ASN A 248 26.39 -3.62 -18.97
CA ASN A 248 27.15 -4.09 -17.81
C ASN A 248 27.23 -2.94 -16.80
N PRO A 249 26.16 -2.69 -16.02
CA PRO A 249 26.06 -1.50 -15.19
C PRO A 249 27.04 -1.61 -14.01
N THR A 250 28.12 -0.84 -14.09
CA THR A 250 29.11 -0.70 -13.00
C THR A 250 28.80 0.50 -12.10
N GLY A 251 27.59 1.06 -12.18
CA GLY A 251 27.16 2.10 -11.27
C GLY A 251 26.96 1.50 -9.88
N GLU A 252 27.46 2.18 -8.85
CA GLU A 252 27.12 1.81 -7.47
C GLU A 252 26.84 3.03 -6.58
N SER A 253 25.82 2.92 -5.74
CA SER A 253 25.46 3.93 -4.75
C SER A 253 25.50 3.33 -3.35
N TRP A 254 26.32 3.91 -2.48
CA TRP A 254 26.30 3.62 -1.04
C TRP A 254 25.59 4.72 -0.27
N PHE A 255 24.63 4.34 0.56
CA PHE A 255 23.95 5.24 1.50
C PHE A 255 24.09 4.71 2.92
N ARG A 256 24.35 5.59 3.88
CA ARG A 256 24.31 5.26 5.32
C ARG A 256 23.96 6.49 6.15
N ASN A 257 23.78 6.30 7.46
CA ASN A 257 23.52 7.40 8.41
C ASN A 257 22.29 8.24 8.02
N ILE A 258 21.30 7.63 7.36
CA ILE A 258 20.10 8.32 6.86
C ILE A 258 19.25 8.79 8.05
N LYS A 259 18.87 10.07 8.05
CA LYS A 259 18.01 10.69 9.06
C LYS A 259 17.00 11.66 8.47
N LEU A 260 15.82 11.69 9.07
CA LEU A 260 14.81 12.74 8.91
C LEU A 260 14.57 13.37 10.28
N TYR A 261 14.73 14.70 10.37
CA TYR A 261 14.53 15.45 11.62
C TYR A 261 14.18 16.91 11.32
N GLU A 262 13.48 17.58 12.23
CA GLU A 262 13.13 18.99 12.06
C GLU A 262 14.31 19.90 12.43
N ALA A 263 14.56 20.93 11.62
CA ALA A 263 15.56 21.95 11.92
C ALA A 263 15.21 22.66 13.24
N ALA A 264 16.23 22.90 14.07
CA ALA A 264 16.06 23.81 15.20
C ALA A 264 15.82 25.23 14.69
N ASP A 265 14.74 25.87 15.14
CA ASP A 265 14.47 27.28 14.89
C ASP A 265 15.64 28.15 15.41
N GLU A 266 16.00 29.20 14.66
CA GLU A 266 17.00 30.22 15.06
C GLU A 266 16.34 31.58 15.40
N THR A 267 15.01 31.67 15.39
CA THR A 267 14.27 32.94 15.40
C THR A 267 13.95 33.42 16.81
N ALA A 268 14.65 34.46 17.27
CA ALA A 268 14.44 35.00 18.63
C ALA A 268 13.07 35.69 18.82
N PRO A 269 12.34 35.39 19.92
CA PRO A 269 11.06 36.01 20.25
C PRO A 269 11.06 37.55 20.37
N THR A 270 9.88 38.13 20.13
CA THR A 270 9.60 39.57 20.18
C THR A 270 8.58 39.94 21.25
N ALA A 271 8.63 41.15 21.80
CA ALA A 271 7.84 41.56 22.98
C ALA A 271 7.16 42.93 22.83
N SER A 272 6.00 43.12 23.48
CA SER A 272 5.23 44.38 23.42
C SER A 272 4.41 44.67 24.70
N LEU A 273 4.55 45.87 25.29
CA LEU A 273 4.00 46.24 26.60
C LEU A 273 2.63 46.93 26.53
N THR A 274 1.73 46.60 27.47
CA THR A 274 0.52 47.34 27.81
C THR A 274 0.47 47.63 29.32
N VAL A 275 0.50 48.91 29.69
CA VAL A 275 0.55 49.39 31.10
C VAL A 275 -0.30 50.67 31.28
N ALA A 276 -0.75 50.92 32.51
CA ALA A 276 -1.46 52.13 32.93
C ALA A 276 -0.73 52.84 34.09
N ASP A 277 -1.14 54.07 34.41
CA ASP A 277 -0.59 54.87 35.52
C ASP A 277 -1.28 54.55 36.87
N VAL A 278 -0.57 54.70 37.98
CA VAL A 278 -1.09 54.52 39.36
C VAL A 278 -1.54 55.87 39.92
N THR A 279 -2.78 55.97 40.41
CA THR A 279 -3.35 57.24 40.94
C THR A 279 -4.16 57.08 42.22
N GLU A 280 -4.04 55.94 42.90
CA GLU A 280 -4.69 55.63 44.17
C GLU A 280 -3.67 54.98 45.13
N THR A 281 -3.82 55.21 46.43
CA THR A 281 -2.93 54.77 47.52
C THR A 281 -3.58 53.68 48.35
N GLY A 282 -2.73 52.89 48.99
CA GLY A 282 -3.07 51.53 49.35
C GLY A 282 -2.86 50.65 48.12
N GLY A 283 -2.66 49.37 48.36
CA GLY A 283 -1.97 48.53 47.40
C GLY A 283 -0.45 48.71 47.53
N ASN A 284 0.21 47.57 47.66
CA ASN A 284 1.66 47.42 47.73
C ASN A 284 2.27 47.07 46.37
N THR A 285 1.46 47.08 45.30
CA THR A 285 1.79 46.51 43.98
C THR A 285 1.09 47.23 42.84
N HIS A 286 1.65 47.19 41.63
CA HIS A 286 0.99 47.58 40.37
C HIS A 286 1.17 46.48 39.31
N THR A 287 0.21 46.32 38.40
CA THR A 287 0.20 45.21 37.41
C THR A 287 0.11 45.71 35.97
N PHE A 288 0.80 45.03 35.06
CA PHE A 288 0.81 45.31 33.62
C PHE A 288 1.02 44.05 32.80
N THR A 289 0.87 44.13 31.48
CA THR A 289 0.99 42.96 30.58
C THR A 289 2.02 43.16 29.49
N VAL A 290 2.69 42.07 29.08
CA VAL A 290 3.55 42.02 27.90
C VAL A 290 3.08 40.87 27.01
N THR A 291 2.78 41.17 25.74
CA THR A 291 2.51 40.15 24.73
C THR A 291 3.79 39.82 23.99
N TYR A 292 4.22 38.56 24.12
CA TYR A 292 5.33 37.94 23.40
C TYR A 292 4.83 37.24 22.12
N ARG A 293 5.68 37.23 21.10
CA ARG A 293 5.40 36.67 19.77
C ARG A 293 6.65 36.06 19.14
N ASP A 294 6.43 34.88 18.61
CA ASP A 294 7.39 34.06 17.89
C ASP A 294 6.70 33.41 16.66
N ASN A 295 7.42 32.73 15.77
CA ASN A 295 6.85 31.94 14.67
C ASN A 295 6.34 30.56 15.13
N GLU A 296 7.05 29.86 16.01
CA GLU A 296 6.57 28.58 16.57
C GLU A 296 5.85 28.80 17.90
N ALA A 297 6.60 28.98 18.98
CA ALA A 297 6.07 28.92 20.33
C ALA A 297 6.98 29.54 21.38
N ILE A 298 6.43 30.48 22.16
CA ILE A 298 7.03 30.91 23.43
C ILE A 298 7.02 29.72 24.39
N ASP A 299 8.17 29.43 25.01
CA ASP A 299 8.23 28.49 26.12
C ASP A 299 7.81 29.18 27.42
N LEU A 300 6.72 28.71 28.02
CA LEU A 300 6.24 29.23 29.30
C LEU A 300 7.19 28.93 30.46
N SER A 301 8.12 27.97 30.33
CA SER A 301 9.13 27.75 31.38
C SER A 301 10.15 28.90 31.48
N THR A 302 10.29 29.70 30.41
CA THR A 302 11.15 30.90 30.38
C THR A 302 10.48 32.17 30.89
N LEU A 303 9.15 32.18 31.13
CA LEU A 303 8.43 33.37 31.59
C LEU A 303 8.44 33.43 33.12
N ASP A 304 9.37 34.19 33.71
CA ASP A 304 9.42 34.38 35.16
C ASP A 304 9.67 35.83 35.62
N SER A 305 9.90 35.99 36.92
CA SER A 305 10.09 37.30 37.57
C SER A 305 11.36 38.05 37.12
N SER A 306 12.32 37.33 36.55
CA SER A 306 13.60 37.82 36.03
C SER A 306 13.47 38.56 34.70
N ASP A 307 12.41 38.27 33.92
CA ASP A 307 12.17 38.78 32.57
C ASP A 307 12.35 40.29 32.46
N LEU A 308 11.76 41.01 33.42
CA LEU A 308 11.55 42.44 33.34
C LEU A 308 12.11 43.15 34.58
N HIS A 309 12.86 44.23 34.36
CA HIS A 309 13.12 45.24 35.38
C HIS A 309 12.19 46.44 35.22
N VAL A 310 11.83 47.04 36.35
CA VAL A 310 11.17 48.35 36.39
C VAL A 310 12.11 49.38 37.00
N LEU A 311 12.55 50.32 36.15
CA LEU A 311 13.46 51.42 36.53
C LEU A 311 12.66 52.68 36.86
N GLY A 312 12.77 53.19 38.08
CA GLY A 312 11.92 54.27 38.61
C GLY A 312 12.65 55.51 39.12
N PRO A 313 11.91 56.43 39.78
CA PRO A 313 12.47 57.61 40.43
C PRO A 313 13.46 57.24 41.55
N ASN A 314 14.25 58.22 42.00
CA ASN A 314 15.16 58.09 43.16
C ASN A 314 16.23 56.98 43.09
N GLY A 315 16.32 56.23 41.98
CA GLY A 315 17.19 55.06 41.85
C GLY A 315 16.51 53.74 42.18
N PHE A 316 15.17 53.68 42.11
CA PHE A 316 14.42 52.43 42.11
C PHE A 316 14.79 51.58 40.88
N ASP A 317 15.14 50.33 41.13
CA ASP A 317 15.55 49.32 40.14
C ASP A 317 15.23 47.97 40.78
N ALA A 318 14.24 47.26 40.23
CA ALA A 318 13.72 46.02 40.79
C ALA A 318 13.17 45.11 39.68
N GLU A 319 13.33 43.80 39.89
CA GLU A 319 12.68 42.73 39.13
C GLU A 319 11.15 42.77 39.33
N THR A 320 10.39 42.27 38.36
CA THR A 320 8.94 42.10 38.49
C THR A 320 8.60 40.85 39.31
N THR A 321 7.32 40.64 39.58
CA THR A 321 6.77 39.31 39.91
C THR A 321 5.91 38.88 38.73
N PHE A 322 6.25 37.77 38.07
CA PHE A 322 5.36 37.15 37.09
C PHE A 322 4.14 36.56 37.81
N LEU A 323 2.92 36.84 37.30
CA LEU A 323 1.67 36.39 37.94
C LEU A 323 0.98 35.25 37.18
N LEU A 324 0.81 35.42 35.86
CA LEU A 324 0.08 34.49 35.00
C LEU A 324 0.34 34.82 33.53
N VAL A 325 -0.01 33.88 32.65
CA VAL A 325 -0.11 34.07 31.20
C VAL A 325 -1.58 33.89 30.77
N ASP A 326 -1.96 34.39 29.59
CA ASP A 326 -3.32 34.27 29.05
C ASP A 326 -3.70 32.84 28.63
N ASN A 327 -2.73 31.98 28.32
CA ASN A 327 -2.92 30.55 28.09
C ASN A 327 -1.72 29.74 28.62
N ASN A 328 -1.96 28.76 29.48
CA ASN A 328 -0.94 27.96 30.17
C ASN A 328 -0.40 26.75 29.35
N SER A 329 -0.32 26.89 28.02
CA SER A 329 0.43 25.98 27.14
C SER A 329 1.43 26.77 26.31
N ASN A 330 2.51 26.15 25.84
CA ASN A 330 3.48 26.81 24.95
C ASN A 330 2.81 27.20 23.61
N GLY A 331 3.32 28.24 22.95
CA GLY A 331 2.77 28.73 21.67
C GLY A 331 2.90 30.24 21.46
N THR A 332 2.32 30.75 20.37
CA THR A 332 2.41 32.17 19.96
C THR A 332 1.04 32.73 19.58
N PRO A 333 0.69 34.00 19.92
CA PRO A 333 1.30 34.84 20.95
C PRO A 333 1.05 34.32 22.36
N ARG A 334 1.74 34.88 23.35
CA ARG A 334 1.41 34.73 24.78
C ARG A 334 1.43 36.08 25.50
N THR A 335 0.45 36.35 26.33
CA THR A 335 0.32 37.61 27.09
C THR A 335 0.54 37.35 28.56
N ALA A 336 1.78 37.59 29.00
CA ALA A 336 2.17 37.53 30.40
C ALA A 336 1.64 38.76 31.17
N THR A 337 1.22 38.54 32.41
CA THR A 337 0.89 39.58 33.39
C THR A 337 1.98 39.62 34.44
N TYR A 338 2.60 40.78 34.61
CA TYR A 338 3.62 41.05 35.61
C TYR A 338 3.11 42.05 36.65
N GLN A 339 3.72 41.99 37.81
CA GLN A 339 3.50 42.87 38.94
C GLN A 339 4.82 43.55 39.33
N ILE A 340 4.76 44.74 39.92
CA ILE A 340 5.90 45.41 40.55
C ILE A 340 5.47 45.94 41.91
N GLU A 341 6.27 45.73 42.95
CA GLU A 341 5.99 46.27 44.27
C GLU A 341 6.19 47.79 44.32
N SER A 342 5.37 48.46 45.13
CA SER A 342 5.54 49.87 45.50
C SER A 342 6.84 50.04 46.31
N PRO A 343 7.68 51.05 46.03
CA PRO A 343 8.84 51.33 46.87
C PRO A 343 8.42 51.54 48.33
N GLY A 344 9.02 50.78 49.26
CA GLY A 344 8.69 50.91 50.68
C GLY A 344 7.43 50.15 51.18
N GLY A 345 6.67 49.51 50.29
CA GLY A 345 5.63 48.53 50.65
C GLY A 345 4.17 49.04 50.67
N THR A 346 3.93 50.31 50.38
CA THR A 346 2.62 50.87 50.01
C THR A 346 2.88 51.98 49.00
N TRP A 347 2.07 52.09 47.93
CA TRP A 347 2.16 53.27 47.06
C TRP A 347 1.81 54.53 47.88
N ASP A 348 2.83 55.32 48.23
CA ASP A 348 2.73 56.55 49.02
C ASP A 348 3.23 57.77 48.22
N ALA A 349 2.91 58.98 48.70
CA ALA A 349 3.25 60.26 48.03
C ALA A 349 4.76 60.48 47.77
N ALA A 350 5.65 59.64 48.31
CA ALA A 350 7.09 59.61 48.05
C ALA A 350 7.46 58.89 46.74
N ASP A 351 6.60 58.00 46.23
CA ASP A 351 6.87 57.14 45.07
C ASP A 351 6.56 57.80 43.73
N ASN A 352 5.89 58.95 43.78
CA ASN A 352 5.39 59.70 42.63
C ASN A 352 6.48 59.98 41.57
N GLY A 353 6.30 59.45 40.35
CA GLY A 353 7.16 59.77 39.20
C GLY A 353 7.08 58.76 38.06
N THR A 354 8.05 58.84 37.14
CA THR A 354 8.14 57.96 35.96
C THR A 354 8.85 56.66 36.24
N TYR A 355 8.23 55.55 35.83
CA TYR A 355 8.79 54.20 35.83
C TYR A 355 8.92 53.68 34.39
N SER A 356 9.92 52.86 34.12
CA SER A 356 10.27 52.33 32.78
C SER A 356 10.43 50.81 32.83
N VAL A 357 9.73 50.08 31.97
CA VAL A 357 9.79 48.61 31.90
C VAL A 357 10.83 48.18 30.87
N VAL A 358 11.76 47.33 31.29
CA VAL A 358 12.90 46.87 30.49
C VAL A 358 12.93 45.35 30.48
N LEU A 359 12.80 44.76 29.30
CA LEU A 359 13.07 43.35 29.05
C LEU A 359 14.57 43.10 29.14
N ARG A 360 14.98 42.13 29.97
CA ARG A 360 16.35 41.65 30.05
C ARG A 360 16.65 40.69 28.87
N SER A 361 17.92 40.60 28.50
CA SER A 361 18.38 39.72 27.43
C SER A 361 18.62 38.32 27.98
N ASN A 362 18.12 37.30 27.27
CA ASN A 362 18.32 35.88 27.62
C ASN A 362 17.53 35.43 28.87
N GLU A 363 16.37 36.03 29.13
CA GLU A 363 15.38 35.50 30.09
C GLU A 363 14.25 34.78 29.33
N VAL A 364 13.42 35.51 28.56
CA VAL A 364 12.32 34.95 27.75
C VAL A 364 12.83 34.30 26.46
N GLY A 365 12.36 33.08 26.17
CA GLY A 365 12.69 32.32 24.97
C GLY A 365 11.54 31.51 24.36
N ASP A 366 11.83 30.89 23.22
CA ASP A 366 10.97 29.93 22.54
C ASP A 366 11.24 28.48 23.03
N ILE A 367 10.47 27.52 22.50
CA ILE A 367 10.61 26.09 22.82
C ILE A 367 11.91 25.44 22.30
N ASN A 368 12.61 26.11 21.38
CA ASN A 368 13.83 25.62 20.71
C ASN A 368 15.11 26.21 21.35
N GLY A 369 14.98 27.26 22.17
CA GLY A 369 16.03 27.86 22.96
C GLY A 369 16.62 29.16 22.41
N ASN A 370 15.95 29.86 21.48
CA ASN A 370 16.33 31.25 21.16
C ASN A 370 15.66 32.21 22.14
N PHE A 371 16.35 33.32 22.43
CA PHE A 371 15.92 34.25 23.47
C PHE A 371 15.77 35.69 22.97
N ALA A 372 14.77 36.37 23.50
CA ALA A 372 14.46 37.75 23.18
C ALA A 372 15.62 38.70 23.53
N ALA A 373 15.91 39.64 22.62
CA ALA A 373 16.94 40.64 22.82
C ALA A 373 16.49 41.74 23.80
N GLY A 374 17.27 41.94 24.87
CA GLY A 374 16.93 42.89 25.94
C GLY A 374 16.77 44.34 25.46
N THR A 375 15.67 44.98 25.86
CA THR A 375 15.24 46.30 25.35
C THR A 375 14.23 46.98 26.28
N THR A 376 14.07 48.31 26.17
CA THR A 376 13.03 49.06 26.91
C THR A 376 11.69 48.96 26.18
N LEU A 377 10.67 48.41 26.84
CA LEU A 377 9.34 48.19 26.25
C LEU A 377 8.38 49.40 26.40
N GLY A 378 8.51 50.20 27.47
CA GLY A 378 7.67 51.39 27.69
C GLY A 378 7.75 51.97 29.11
N THR A 379 6.79 52.82 29.49
CA THR A 379 6.82 53.64 30.74
C THR A 379 5.44 53.96 31.33
N PHE A 380 5.35 54.21 32.65
CA PHE A 380 4.13 54.64 33.38
C PHE A 380 4.41 55.69 34.50
N GLN A 381 3.38 56.18 35.21
CA GLN A 381 3.42 57.21 36.28
C GLN A 381 2.77 56.76 37.62
N VAL A 382 2.98 57.51 38.72
CA VAL A 382 2.43 57.29 40.09
C VAL A 382 2.04 58.63 40.80
N ASP A 383 0.88 58.73 41.51
CA ASP A 383 0.44 59.92 42.30
C ASP A 383 -0.66 59.67 43.42
N VAL A 384 -0.35 59.65 44.74
CA VAL A 384 -1.16 58.92 45.80
C VAL A 384 -1.13 59.44 47.33
N VAL A 385 -2.00 59.00 48.32
CA VAL A 385 -2.15 59.41 49.82
C VAL A 385 -2.92 58.49 50.90
N ASP A 386 -2.42 58.21 52.15
CA ASP A 386 -2.68 57.03 53.10
C ASP A 386 -3.69 56.99 54.34
N ASP A 387 -4.06 55.77 54.87
CA ASP A 387 -4.55 55.40 56.28
C ASP A 387 -4.76 53.82 56.62
N PRO A 388 -4.45 53.20 57.81
CA PRO A 388 -4.45 51.69 58.09
C PRO A 388 -5.13 51.07 59.40
N LEU A 389 -5.20 49.70 59.62
CA LEU A 389 -5.92 48.99 60.78
C LEU A 389 -5.32 47.77 61.65
N PRO A 390 -5.70 46.43 61.59
CA PRO A 390 -5.97 45.53 62.80
C PRO A 390 -5.29 44.08 62.94
N GLU A 391 -5.82 43.12 63.78
CA GLU A 391 -5.23 41.78 64.21
C GLU A 391 -6.27 40.61 64.51
N ASP A 392 -5.86 39.31 64.65
CA ASP A 392 -6.66 38.03 64.48
C ASP A 392 -6.42 36.86 65.55
N THR A 393 -7.25 35.76 65.59
CA THR A 393 -7.14 34.57 66.50
C THR A 393 -7.71 33.16 66.08
N THR A 394 -8.28 32.88 64.89
CA THR A 394 -9.00 31.59 64.60
C THR A 394 -8.18 30.59 63.74
N PRO A 395 -8.32 29.24 63.89
CA PRO A 395 -7.59 28.27 63.04
C PRO A 395 -8.29 27.84 61.73
N PRO A 396 -7.52 27.58 60.65
CA PRO A 396 -8.03 27.19 59.33
C PRO A 396 -8.49 25.73 59.20
N THR A 397 -9.23 25.49 58.12
CA THR A 397 -9.81 24.20 57.69
C THR A 397 -9.42 23.85 56.26
N ALA A 398 -9.48 22.58 55.86
CA ALA A 398 -9.07 22.10 54.53
C ALA A 398 -10.07 21.11 53.90
N SER A 399 -10.20 21.10 52.57
CA SER A 399 -11.01 20.13 51.81
C SER A 399 -10.42 19.77 50.45
N LEU A 400 -10.45 18.48 50.08
CA LEU A 400 -9.96 17.97 48.80
C LEU A 400 -10.89 18.29 47.61
N VAL A 401 -10.29 18.60 46.47
CA VAL A 401 -10.91 18.61 45.13
C VAL A 401 -10.03 17.77 44.21
N ALA A 402 -10.53 16.61 43.80
CA ALA A 402 -9.80 15.63 42.99
C ALA A 402 -10.76 14.91 42.02
N THR A 403 -10.28 14.59 40.82
CA THR A 403 -11.02 13.85 39.78
C THR A 403 -10.50 12.42 39.66
N ASN A 404 -11.35 11.47 39.25
CA ASN A 404 -10.84 10.14 38.88
C ASN A 404 -10.01 10.25 37.59
N LEU A 405 -8.97 9.42 37.47
CA LEU A 405 -8.17 9.27 36.25
C LEU A 405 -8.66 8.04 35.48
N THR A 406 -8.95 8.20 34.18
CA THR A 406 -9.55 7.14 33.33
C THR A 406 -8.88 6.98 31.97
N SER A 407 -7.80 7.73 31.72
CA SER A 407 -7.01 7.71 30.49
C SER A 407 -5.52 7.62 30.86
N GLY A 408 -4.77 6.79 30.15
CA GLY A 408 -3.35 6.54 30.43
C GLY A 408 -2.40 7.62 29.88
N GLY A 409 -1.11 7.31 29.87
CA GLY A 409 -0.07 8.09 29.16
C GLY A 409 0.41 9.37 29.84
N GLY A 410 -0.30 9.87 30.87
CA GLY A 410 0.19 11.00 31.67
C GLY A 410 1.37 10.60 32.58
N THR A 411 2.39 11.44 32.73
CA THR A 411 3.51 11.21 33.67
C THR A 411 3.22 11.66 35.10
N THR A 412 2.19 12.49 35.29
CA THR A 412 1.80 13.08 36.58
C THR A 412 0.28 13.21 36.72
N TYR A 413 -0.19 13.32 37.95
CA TYR A 413 -1.59 13.60 38.29
C TYR A 413 -1.64 14.78 39.27
N THR A 414 -2.59 15.70 39.06
CA THR A 414 -2.79 16.89 39.90
C THR A 414 -4.14 16.88 40.59
N PHE A 415 -4.18 17.42 41.80
CA PHE A 415 -5.39 17.63 42.59
C PHE A 415 -5.23 18.89 43.44
N SER A 416 -6.32 19.42 44.00
CA SER A 416 -6.29 20.64 44.79
C SER A 416 -6.83 20.46 46.20
N VAL A 417 -6.34 21.26 47.14
CA VAL A 417 -6.87 21.36 48.51
C VAL A 417 -7.24 22.82 48.77
N THR A 418 -8.51 23.07 49.09
CA THR A 418 -8.97 24.41 49.49
C THR A 418 -8.85 24.55 51.00
N TYR A 419 -7.97 25.46 51.42
CA TYR A 419 -7.83 25.95 52.77
C TYR A 419 -8.76 27.15 53.01
N THR A 420 -9.41 27.22 54.17
CA THR A 420 -10.34 28.30 54.53
C THR A 420 -10.20 28.66 56.01
N ASP A 421 -10.00 29.96 56.24
CA ASP A 421 -9.87 30.63 57.54
C ASP A 421 -10.96 31.73 57.72
N ASP A 422 -11.07 32.37 58.90
CA ASP A 422 -11.98 33.52 59.13
C ASP A 422 -11.35 34.92 58.97
N ILE A 423 -10.01 35.05 58.93
CA ILE A 423 -9.32 36.30 58.55
C ILE A 423 -8.28 36.07 57.43
N ALA A 424 -7.22 35.27 57.65
CA ALA A 424 -6.18 35.04 56.66
C ALA A 424 -5.33 33.78 56.92
N PHE A 425 -5.46 32.81 56.01
CA PHE A 425 -4.54 31.69 55.85
C PHE A 425 -3.15 32.20 55.40
N ASP A 426 -2.07 31.66 55.98
CA ASP A 426 -0.67 32.01 55.67
C ASP A 426 -0.21 31.16 54.49
N VAL A 427 0.03 31.79 53.35
CA VAL A 427 0.41 31.09 52.12
C VAL A 427 1.85 30.56 52.20
N SER A 428 2.72 31.15 53.02
CA SER A 428 4.09 30.67 53.23
C SER A 428 4.18 29.36 54.02
N SER A 429 3.05 28.88 54.56
CA SER A 429 2.93 27.58 55.22
C SER A 429 2.71 26.39 54.27
N LEU A 430 2.52 26.65 52.96
CA LEU A 430 2.28 25.62 51.96
C LEU A 430 3.58 25.06 51.37
N ASP A 431 3.79 23.75 51.47
CA ASP A 431 4.91 23.05 50.85
C ASP A 431 4.63 21.57 50.54
N GLY A 432 5.63 20.84 50.04
CA GLY A 432 5.49 19.42 49.69
C GLY A 432 5.28 18.46 50.88
N ASN A 433 5.46 18.92 52.13
CA ASN A 433 5.22 18.13 53.33
C ASN A 433 3.74 18.16 53.76
N ASP A 434 2.93 19.12 53.27
CA ASP A 434 1.51 19.26 53.65
C ASP A 434 0.72 17.99 53.41
N VAL A 435 0.88 17.37 52.24
CA VAL A 435 -0.03 16.34 51.73
C VAL A 435 0.74 15.09 51.33
N ARG A 436 0.23 13.94 51.80
CA ARG A 436 0.76 12.61 51.48
C ARG A 436 -0.32 11.75 50.84
N VAL A 437 0.00 11.15 49.70
CA VAL A 437 -0.91 10.28 48.93
C VAL A 437 -0.48 8.83 49.11
N ARG A 438 -1.47 7.94 49.34
CA ARG A 438 -1.28 6.49 49.46
C ARG A 438 -2.17 5.76 48.45
N GLY A 439 -1.63 4.85 47.67
CA GLY A 439 -2.33 4.13 46.60
C GLY A 439 -2.25 2.60 46.73
N PRO A 440 -2.57 1.87 45.65
CA PRO A 440 -2.29 0.44 45.49
C PRO A 440 -0.80 0.10 45.60
N HIS A 441 -0.47 -1.19 45.62
CA HIS A 441 0.90 -1.71 45.44
C HIS A 441 2.00 -1.09 46.33
N ASP A 442 1.67 -0.75 47.58
CA ASP A 442 2.52 -0.05 48.56
C ASP A 442 3.02 1.34 48.12
N PHE A 443 2.35 1.98 47.13
CA PHE A 443 2.62 3.35 46.70
C PHE A 443 2.29 4.35 47.83
N GLU A 444 3.30 5.10 48.29
CA GLU A 444 3.13 6.18 49.24
C GLU A 444 4.15 7.30 48.97
N VAL A 445 3.65 8.51 48.66
CA VAL A 445 4.48 9.68 48.32
C VAL A 445 3.98 10.94 49.03
N GLU A 446 4.91 11.84 49.35
CA GLU A 446 4.61 13.25 49.61
C GLU A 446 4.31 13.95 48.27
N ALA A 447 3.31 14.82 48.24
CA ALA A 447 2.81 15.45 47.02
C ALA A 447 3.45 16.83 46.81
N ASN A 448 4.03 17.05 45.64
CA ASN A 448 4.68 18.31 45.30
C ASN A 448 3.66 19.44 45.29
N PHE A 449 3.85 20.48 46.11
CA PHE A 449 3.11 21.73 45.99
C PHE A 449 3.48 22.43 44.68
N VAL A 450 2.49 22.72 43.83
CA VAL A 450 2.68 23.31 42.50
C VAL A 450 2.37 24.80 42.50
N SER A 451 1.22 25.18 43.05
CA SER A 451 0.70 26.55 43.00
C SER A 451 -0.43 26.76 44.00
N VAL A 452 -0.80 28.01 44.22
CA VAL A 452 -1.96 28.40 45.03
C VAL A 452 -2.76 29.49 44.31
N SER A 453 -4.09 29.46 44.46
CA SER A 453 -5.02 30.34 43.74
C SER A 453 -4.84 31.85 43.98
N ASN A 454 -4.03 32.23 44.98
CA ASN A 454 -3.54 33.58 45.24
C ASN A 454 -2.32 33.45 46.18
N SER A 455 -1.18 34.02 45.80
CA SER A 455 0.09 33.90 46.53
C SER A 455 0.21 34.78 47.78
N ALA A 456 -0.66 35.78 47.95
CA ALA A 456 -0.73 36.59 49.16
C ALA A 456 -1.67 35.95 50.20
N ASP A 457 -1.45 36.22 51.49
CA ASP A 457 -2.27 35.70 52.58
C ASP A 457 -3.76 36.10 52.49
N GLY A 458 -4.64 35.28 53.07
CA GLY A 458 -6.08 35.54 53.06
C GLY A 458 -6.93 34.27 53.02
N THR A 459 -8.23 34.39 52.77
CA THR A 459 -9.16 33.25 52.82
C THR A 459 -10.26 33.34 51.74
N PRO A 460 -10.65 32.23 51.08
CA PRO A 460 -9.98 30.92 51.06
C PRO A 460 -8.71 30.92 50.18
N ARG A 461 -7.94 29.84 50.23
CA ARG A 461 -6.77 29.58 49.37
C ARG A 461 -6.80 28.15 48.84
N THR A 462 -6.82 27.97 47.52
CA THR A 462 -6.79 26.64 46.91
C THR A 462 -5.38 26.35 46.44
N ALA A 463 -4.69 25.47 47.15
CA ALA A 463 -3.41 24.90 46.73
C ALA A 463 -3.63 23.80 45.70
N THR A 464 -2.74 23.66 44.73
CA THR A 464 -2.68 22.53 43.80
C THR A 464 -1.41 21.75 44.08
N TYR A 465 -1.57 20.43 44.20
CA TYR A 465 -0.49 19.47 44.44
C TYR A 465 -0.41 18.48 43.27
N GLN A 466 0.77 17.90 43.09
CA GLN A 466 1.08 16.93 42.03
C GLN A 466 1.75 15.70 42.61
N ILE A 467 1.45 14.54 42.01
CA ILE A 467 2.23 13.31 42.16
C ILE A 467 2.67 12.81 40.78
N HIS A 468 3.77 12.08 40.73
CA HIS A 468 4.10 11.26 39.57
C HIS A 468 3.28 9.96 39.57
N ALA A 469 3.19 9.30 38.41
CA ALA A 469 2.76 7.91 38.36
C ALA A 469 3.69 7.01 39.21
N PRO A 470 3.21 5.85 39.69
CA PRO A 470 4.06 4.80 40.27
C PRO A 470 5.07 4.24 39.26
N GLY A 471 4.70 4.16 37.97
CA GLY A 471 5.58 3.85 36.84
C GLY A 471 6.18 5.10 36.16
N SER A 472 6.55 4.96 34.89
CA SER A 472 6.97 6.10 34.04
C SER A 472 5.79 6.88 33.44
N LEU A 473 4.67 6.18 33.23
CA LEU A 473 3.39 6.69 32.75
C LEU A 473 2.31 6.15 33.69
N TRP A 474 1.16 6.82 33.76
CA TRP A 474 -0.06 6.26 34.32
C TRP A 474 -0.62 5.18 33.37
N ASP A 475 -0.72 3.94 33.84
CA ASP A 475 -1.21 2.79 33.04
C ASP A 475 -2.23 1.92 33.79
N ALA A 476 -2.71 0.83 33.16
CA ALA A 476 -3.72 -0.06 33.73
C ALA A 476 -3.22 -0.87 34.96
N THR A 477 -1.92 -0.89 35.25
CA THR A 477 -1.34 -1.52 36.44
C THR A 477 -1.38 -0.62 37.68
N ASP A 478 -1.52 0.70 37.49
CA ASP A 478 -1.67 1.68 38.58
C ASP A 478 -3.09 1.73 39.19
N ASN A 479 -4.01 0.94 38.64
CA ASN A 479 -5.44 0.98 38.91
C ASN A 479 -5.84 0.74 40.38
N GLY A 480 -6.71 1.61 40.90
CA GLY A 480 -7.28 1.50 42.24
C GLY A 480 -7.53 2.84 42.94
N THR A 481 -7.78 2.79 44.24
CA THR A 481 -8.14 3.97 45.05
C THR A 481 -6.92 4.60 45.71
N TYR A 482 -6.72 5.90 45.48
CA TYR A 482 -5.67 6.72 46.07
C TYR A 482 -6.26 7.62 47.15
N THR A 483 -5.63 7.64 48.34
CA THR A 483 -6.09 8.37 49.54
C THR A 483 -5.18 9.55 49.84
N VAL A 484 -5.76 10.75 49.90
CA VAL A 484 -5.04 12.01 50.12
C VAL A 484 -5.12 12.41 51.59
N THR A 485 -3.98 12.70 52.20
CA THR A 485 -3.83 12.82 53.68
C THR A 485 -3.05 14.07 54.06
N LEU A 486 -3.69 14.99 54.79
CA LEU A 486 -3.02 16.19 55.32
C LEU A 486 -2.16 15.83 56.54
N GLN A 487 -0.90 16.25 56.53
CA GLN A 487 0.03 16.07 57.64
C GLN A 487 -0.23 17.11 58.75
N PRO A 488 -0.05 16.73 60.03
CA PRO A 488 -0.35 17.64 61.13
C PRO A 488 0.72 18.72 61.30
N ASN A 489 0.28 19.97 61.52
CA ASN A 489 1.12 21.15 61.77
C ASN A 489 2.05 21.56 60.60
N GLN A 490 1.58 21.41 59.34
CA GLN A 490 2.21 22.03 58.17
C GLN A 490 1.50 23.37 57.90
N ALA A 491 0.50 23.41 57.00
CA ALA A 491 -0.44 24.51 56.80
C ALA A 491 -0.97 25.23 58.08
N ASN A 492 -0.96 26.57 58.08
CA ASN A 492 -1.45 27.44 59.17
C ASN A 492 -2.04 28.79 58.71
N ASP A 493 -2.54 29.60 59.66
CA ASP A 493 -2.94 31.00 59.45
C ASP A 493 -1.85 32.01 59.81
N THR A 494 -2.06 33.26 59.41
CA THR A 494 -1.14 34.39 59.68
C THR A 494 -0.95 34.70 61.18
N SER A 495 -1.87 34.23 62.03
CA SER A 495 -1.79 34.26 63.49
C SER A 495 -1.12 33.02 64.11
N ASN A 496 -0.62 32.11 63.26
CA ASN A 496 0.06 30.85 63.59
C ASN A 496 -0.79 29.76 64.28
N ASN A 497 -2.10 29.66 63.99
CA ASN A 497 -2.87 28.45 64.31
C ASN A 497 -2.92 27.48 63.11
N PHE A 498 -2.80 26.18 63.38
CA PHE A 498 -2.54 25.16 62.35
C PHE A 498 -3.78 24.36 61.97
N VAL A 499 -3.84 23.90 60.70
CA VAL A 499 -4.86 22.96 60.23
C VAL A 499 -4.70 21.60 60.94
N ALA A 500 -5.83 20.95 61.26
CA ALA A 500 -5.83 19.61 61.83
C ALA A 500 -5.60 18.54 60.74
N GLY A 501 -4.48 17.81 60.83
CA GLY A 501 -4.14 16.72 59.90
C GLY A 501 -5.08 15.50 59.98
N GLY A 502 -5.24 14.81 58.85
CA GLY A 502 -6.14 13.67 58.66
C GLY A 502 -6.39 13.34 57.19
N ASP A 503 -7.14 12.27 56.90
CA ASP A 503 -7.52 11.91 55.53
C ASP A 503 -8.51 12.96 54.97
N LEU A 504 -8.17 13.60 53.84
CA LEU A 504 -9.00 14.63 53.20
C LEU A 504 -10.02 14.06 52.20
N GLY A 505 -9.73 12.89 51.62
CA GLY A 505 -10.57 12.24 50.63
C GLY A 505 -9.80 11.23 49.76
N THR A 506 -10.44 10.79 48.68
CA THR A 506 -9.91 9.78 47.75
C THR A 506 -10.24 10.10 46.31
N PHE A 507 -9.37 9.72 45.38
CA PHE A 507 -9.68 9.58 43.95
C PHE A 507 -9.40 8.14 43.50
N ASN A 508 -9.84 7.77 42.29
CA ASN A 508 -9.56 6.44 41.72
C ASN A 508 -8.87 6.57 40.37
N VAL A 509 -7.96 5.66 40.09
CA VAL A 509 -7.36 5.41 38.78
C VAL A 509 -8.06 4.18 38.20
N ASN A 510 -8.65 4.31 37.01
CA ASN A 510 -9.36 3.27 36.26
C ASN A 510 -9.03 3.42 34.77
N ILE A 511 -7.76 3.27 34.43
CA ILE A 511 -7.22 3.29 33.07
C ILE A 511 -7.47 1.93 32.42
N THR A 512 -7.80 1.94 31.14
CA THR A 512 -7.89 0.74 30.31
C THR A 512 -6.79 0.83 29.26
N ASP A 513 -6.12 -0.27 28.96
CA ASP A 513 -5.26 -0.36 27.79
C ASP A 513 -6.12 -0.17 26.52
N LEU A 514 -5.57 0.45 25.48
CA LEU A 514 -6.26 0.58 24.20
C LEU A 514 -6.26 -0.77 23.48
N ASP A 515 -7.37 -1.14 22.84
CA ASP A 515 -7.34 -2.22 21.86
C ASP A 515 -6.62 -1.69 20.61
N GLU A 516 -5.53 -2.33 20.22
CA GLU A 516 -4.77 -2.02 19.00
C GLU A 516 -5.36 -2.77 17.80
N VAL A 517 -5.46 -2.11 16.65
CA VAL A 517 -5.95 -2.73 15.40
C VAL A 517 -5.22 -2.14 14.18
N GLU A 518 -4.99 -2.95 13.18
CA GLU A 518 -4.44 -2.52 11.89
C GLU A 518 -5.46 -1.73 11.07
N ARG A 519 -5.00 -0.74 10.30
CA ARG A 519 -5.76 -0.11 9.20
C ARG A 519 -6.29 -1.19 8.27
N PHE A 520 -7.56 -1.08 7.88
CA PHE A 520 -8.33 -2.08 7.14
C PHE A 520 -8.41 -3.49 7.79
N GLY A 521 -7.87 -3.67 9.00
CA GLY A 521 -8.00 -4.88 9.81
C GLY A 521 -9.34 -4.93 10.57
N ILE A 522 -9.64 -6.06 11.21
CA ILE A 522 -10.94 -6.27 11.86
C ILE A 522 -10.90 -5.91 13.35
N PHE A 523 -11.58 -4.84 13.74
CA PHE A 523 -11.93 -4.60 15.15
C PHE A 523 -13.28 -5.25 15.47
N GLU A 524 -13.28 -6.31 16.27
CA GLU A 524 -14.51 -6.93 16.79
C GLU A 524 -14.62 -6.79 18.32
N LYS A 525 -15.78 -6.34 18.81
CA LYS A 525 -16.06 -6.25 20.25
C LYS A 525 -17.45 -6.79 20.59
N SER A 526 -17.52 -7.61 21.64
CA SER A 526 -18.73 -8.26 22.11
C SER A 526 -19.32 -7.60 23.36
N PHE A 527 -20.64 -7.48 23.40
CA PHE A 527 -21.45 -6.85 24.45
C PHE A 527 -22.57 -7.81 24.88
N ALA A 528 -23.13 -7.60 26.08
CA ALA A 528 -24.24 -8.40 26.59
C ALA A 528 -25.47 -7.51 26.85
N ASP A 529 -26.64 -7.92 26.36
CA ASP A 529 -27.90 -7.25 26.67
C ASP A 529 -28.37 -7.56 28.10
N ALA A 530 -29.05 -6.61 28.73
CA ALA A 530 -29.55 -6.73 30.11
C ALA A 530 -31.03 -7.15 30.18
N GLY A 531 -31.63 -7.48 29.03
CA GLY A 531 -33.06 -7.65 28.87
C GLY A 531 -33.54 -9.09 29.06
N THR A 532 -34.65 -9.40 28.41
CA THR A 532 -35.16 -10.77 28.22
C THR A 532 -36.12 -10.72 27.03
N TYR A 533 -35.55 -10.76 25.84
CA TYR A 533 -36.28 -10.56 24.59
C TYR A 533 -36.84 -11.87 24.03
N SER A 534 -37.91 -11.76 23.24
CA SER A 534 -38.49 -12.90 22.52
C SER A 534 -37.68 -13.23 21.27
N ASN A 535 -37.20 -12.18 20.60
CA ASN A 535 -36.43 -12.23 19.37
C ASN A 535 -35.48 -11.03 19.38
N PRO A 536 -34.29 -11.11 20.00
CA PRO A 536 -33.40 -9.96 20.17
C PRO A 536 -33.13 -9.21 18.87
N TYR A 537 -32.90 -9.96 17.78
CA TYR A 537 -32.80 -9.50 16.37
C TYR A 537 -33.92 -8.56 15.89
N ALA A 538 -35.11 -8.56 16.50
CA ALA A 538 -36.23 -7.69 16.13
C ALA A 538 -36.79 -6.84 17.29
N ASP A 539 -36.49 -7.21 18.54
CA ASP A 539 -36.95 -6.51 19.75
C ASP A 539 -35.97 -5.41 20.22
N VAL A 540 -34.70 -5.47 19.80
CA VAL A 540 -33.60 -4.57 20.22
C VAL A 540 -33.08 -3.74 19.04
N THR A 541 -32.70 -2.50 19.32
CA THR A 541 -31.99 -1.60 18.39
C THR A 541 -30.73 -1.12 19.10
N ALA A 542 -29.56 -1.26 18.46
CA ALA A 542 -28.29 -0.79 19.01
C ALA A 542 -27.39 -0.26 17.88
N THR A 543 -26.81 0.92 18.09
CA THR A 543 -25.97 1.62 17.11
C THR A 543 -24.76 2.18 17.84
N VAL A 544 -23.57 1.98 17.27
CA VAL A 544 -22.34 2.65 17.65
C VAL A 544 -22.22 3.95 16.88
N THR A 545 -21.89 5.03 17.56
CA THR A 545 -21.22 6.19 16.94
C THR A 545 -19.72 6.04 17.17
N LEU A 546 -18.95 5.93 16.08
CA LEU A 546 -17.49 6.03 16.05
C LEU A 546 -17.08 7.49 15.87
N VAL A 547 -15.90 7.86 16.35
CA VAL A 547 -15.25 9.16 16.15
C VAL A 547 -13.83 8.91 15.63
N GLN A 548 -13.53 9.49 14.47
CA GLN A 548 -12.24 9.42 13.78
C GLN A 548 -11.19 10.31 14.47
N PRO A 549 -9.87 10.12 14.22
CA PRO A 549 -8.81 10.96 14.79
C PRO A 549 -8.95 12.45 14.42
N ASP A 550 -9.45 12.76 13.22
CA ASP A 550 -9.75 14.14 12.78
C ASP A 550 -11.00 14.77 13.47
N GLY A 551 -11.82 13.96 14.14
CA GLY A 551 -13.05 14.35 14.83
C GLY A 551 -14.35 14.20 14.03
N GLN A 552 -14.33 13.63 12.82
CA GLN A 552 -15.51 13.16 12.10
C GLN A 552 -16.15 11.94 12.77
N THR A 553 -17.37 11.57 12.36
CA THR A 553 -18.17 10.52 13.02
C THR A 553 -18.87 9.60 12.04
N LEU A 554 -18.74 8.29 12.25
CA LEU A 554 -19.47 7.24 11.52
C LEU A 554 -20.52 6.59 12.45
N GLU A 555 -21.61 6.06 11.90
CA GLU A 555 -22.59 5.26 12.65
C GLU A 555 -22.62 3.82 12.11
N LEU A 556 -22.59 2.83 13.02
CA LEU A 556 -22.50 1.40 12.72
C LEU A 556 -23.57 0.62 13.53
N PRO A 557 -24.51 -0.10 12.90
CA PRO A 557 -25.41 -1.00 13.62
C PRO A 557 -24.68 -2.15 14.33
N LEU A 558 -25.18 -2.53 15.52
CA LEU A 558 -24.74 -3.73 16.25
C LEU A 558 -25.56 -4.95 15.82
N PHE A 559 -24.90 -6.08 15.54
CA PHE A 559 -25.60 -7.33 15.21
C PHE A 559 -25.74 -8.27 16.41
N TRP A 560 -26.86 -8.99 16.49
CA TRP A 560 -27.06 -10.05 17.49
C TRP A 560 -26.34 -11.33 17.07
N ASP A 561 -25.51 -11.89 17.97
CA ASP A 561 -24.74 -13.11 17.73
C ASP A 561 -25.17 -14.30 18.62
N GLY A 562 -26.31 -14.16 19.31
CA GLY A 562 -26.98 -15.27 19.99
C GLY A 562 -26.93 -15.21 21.51
N GLY A 563 -27.95 -15.79 22.14
CA GLY A 563 -28.16 -15.62 23.58
C GLY A 563 -28.42 -14.15 23.90
N ASP A 564 -27.63 -13.62 24.83
CA ASP A 564 -27.52 -12.21 25.23
C ASP A 564 -26.42 -11.44 24.46
N VAL A 565 -25.68 -12.07 23.54
CA VAL A 565 -24.50 -11.49 22.89
C VAL A 565 -24.85 -10.62 21.68
N TRP A 566 -24.30 -9.41 21.66
CA TRP A 566 -24.29 -8.47 20.55
C TRP A 566 -22.86 -8.11 20.17
N LYS A 567 -22.61 -7.81 18.90
CA LYS A 567 -21.27 -7.53 18.37
C LYS A 567 -21.24 -6.25 17.53
N MET A 568 -20.14 -5.53 17.70
CA MET A 568 -19.62 -4.53 16.77
C MET A 568 -18.49 -5.19 15.97
N ARG A 569 -18.47 -5.02 14.65
CA ARG A 569 -17.38 -5.44 13.76
C ARG A 569 -17.11 -4.31 12.77
N PHE A 570 -15.89 -3.77 12.77
CA PHE A 570 -15.52 -2.56 12.04
C PHE A 570 -14.11 -2.68 11.44
N SER A 571 -13.87 -1.99 10.32
CA SER A 571 -12.58 -1.93 9.63
C SER A 571 -12.14 -0.46 9.48
N PRO A 572 -11.22 0.05 10.30
CA PRO A 572 -10.84 1.47 10.28
C PRO A 572 -9.99 1.84 9.06
N ASP A 573 -10.33 2.96 8.45
CA ASP A 573 -9.73 3.53 7.24
C ASP A 573 -8.62 4.57 7.53
N GLU A 574 -8.56 5.10 8.76
CA GLU A 574 -7.62 6.15 9.21
C GLU A 574 -6.78 5.70 10.42
N VAL A 575 -5.47 5.98 10.37
CA VAL A 575 -4.48 5.68 11.43
C VAL A 575 -4.56 6.72 12.55
N GLY A 576 -4.60 6.29 13.82
CA GLY A 576 -4.68 7.16 14.99
C GLY A 576 -5.63 6.63 16.08
N ASP A 577 -5.87 7.44 17.12
CA ASP A 577 -6.78 7.07 18.22
C ASP A 577 -8.24 7.34 17.85
N TRP A 578 -9.05 6.29 17.85
CA TRP A 578 -10.50 6.36 17.63
C TRP A 578 -11.26 6.18 18.95
N SER A 579 -12.47 6.74 19.04
CA SER A 579 -13.40 6.48 20.14
C SER A 579 -14.77 6.01 19.66
N TRP A 580 -15.49 5.25 20.48
CA TRP A 580 -16.81 4.71 20.13
C TRP A 580 -17.77 4.75 21.33
N SER A 581 -19.06 4.90 21.06
CA SER A 581 -20.12 4.87 22.09
C SER A 581 -21.44 4.30 21.55
N ILE A 582 -22.20 3.61 22.39
CA ILE A 582 -23.39 2.83 21.99
C ILE A 582 -24.68 3.51 22.45
N SER A 583 -25.58 3.75 21.51
CA SER A 583 -26.98 4.13 21.73
C SER A 583 -27.87 2.89 21.56
N SER A 584 -28.76 2.59 22.52
CA SER A 584 -29.64 1.42 22.42
C SER A 584 -30.95 1.55 23.21
N ASN A 585 -31.94 0.71 22.86
CA ASN A 585 -33.14 0.53 23.67
C ASN A 585 -32.97 -0.51 24.82
N ASP A 586 -31.87 -1.27 24.85
CA ASP A 586 -31.49 -2.13 25.98
C ASP A 586 -30.57 -1.39 26.98
N ALA A 587 -30.68 -1.74 28.27
CA ALA A 587 -29.96 -1.10 29.37
C ALA A 587 -28.57 -1.68 29.70
N GLY A 588 -28.18 -2.81 29.08
CA GLY A 588 -26.83 -3.37 29.11
C GLY A 588 -25.96 -2.86 27.97
N LEU A 589 -26.57 -2.64 26.80
CA LEU A 589 -25.92 -2.07 25.62
C LEU A 589 -25.82 -0.53 25.65
N ASN A 590 -26.88 0.18 26.06
CA ASN A 590 -26.92 1.64 25.96
C ASN A 590 -25.96 2.34 26.94
N GLY A 591 -25.08 3.19 26.40
CA GLY A 591 -24.09 3.96 27.16
C GLY A 591 -22.79 3.21 27.44
N GLN A 592 -22.59 2.04 26.82
CA GLN A 592 -21.25 1.46 26.66
C GLN A 592 -20.40 2.38 25.78
N SER A 593 -19.11 2.48 26.07
CA SER A 593 -18.16 3.29 25.28
C SER A 593 -16.73 2.82 25.49
N GLY A 594 -15.85 3.17 24.57
CA GLY A 594 -14.42 2.91 24.69
C GLY A 594 -13.63 3.57 23.57
N THR A 595 -12.41 3.09 23.38
CA THR A 595 -11.42 3.59 22.44
C THR A 595 -10.68 2.42 21.80
N MET A 596 -10.02 2.68 20.67
CA MET A 596 -9.09 1.79 19.99
C MET A 596 -7.97 2.64 19.37
N SER A 597 -6.78 2.08 19.20
CA SER A 597 -5.69 2.76 18.48
C SER A 597 -5.44 2.03 17.17
N VAL A 598 -5.47 2.78 16.06
CA VAL A 598 -5.32 2.23 14.70
C VAL A 598 -3.91 2.48 14.21
N VAL A 599 -3.19 1.41 13.87
CA VAL A 599 -1.83 1.45 13.32
C VAL A 599 -1.85 1.23 11.80
N ALA A 600 -0.81 1.64 11.07
CA ALA A 600 -0.70 1.32 9.65
C ALA A 600 -0.47 -0.18 9.41
N SER A 601 -0.73 -0.65 8.20
CA SER A 601 -0.61 -2.05 7.79
C SER A 601 -0.36 -2.16 6.28
N ASP A 602 0.07 -3.33 5.82
CA ASP A 602 0.22 -3.66 4.39
C ASP A 602 -1.11 -4.17 3.78
N ASN A 603 -2.21 -4.11 4.54
CA ASN A 603 -3.54 -4.48 4.09
C ASN A 603 -4.09 -3.38 3.16
N ARG A 604 -4.65 -3.79 2.02
CA ARG A 604 -5.13 -2.86 0.97
C ARG A 604 -6.60 -2.49 1.13
N GLY A 605 -7.31 -3.16 2.04
CA GLY A 605 -8.75 -2.99 2.25
C GLY A 605 -9.62 -3.65 1.18
N SER A 606 -10.84 -3.14 1.04
CA SER A 606 -11.83 -3.46 0.01
C SER A 606 -11.34 -3.21 -1.40
N ILE A 607 -12.14 -3.66 -2.36
CA ILE A 607 -12.18 -3.04 -3.68
C ILE A 607 -13.21 -1.89 -3.73
N GLN A 608 -12.89 -0.89 -4.55
CA GLN A 608 -13.69 0.31 -4.85
C GLN A 608 -13.57 0.64 -6.36
N ALA A 609 -14.29 1.65 -6.84
CA ALA A 609 -14.11 2.17 -8.20
C ALA A 609 -12.77 2.92 -8.32
N MET A 610 -12.10 2.82 -9.47
CA MET A 610 -10.77 3.43 -9.68
C MET A 610 -10.86 4.95 -9.89
N GLU A 611 -10.03 5.72 -9.17
CA GLU A 611 -10.00 7.18 -9.33
C GLU A 611 -9.48 7.56 -10.72
N GLY A 612 -10.15 8.50 -11.38
CA GLY A 612 -9.85 8.92 -12.75
C GLY A 612 -10.30 7.94 -13.85
N TYR A 613 -10.48 6.65 -13.53
CA TYR A 613 -10.77 5.57 -14.48
C TYR A 613 -12.09 4.85 -14.14
N PRO A 614 -13.26 5.47 -14.37
CA PRO A 614 -14.56 5.07 -13.80
C PRO A 614 -15.11 3.70 -14.26
N TYR A 615 -14.43 3.03 -15.19
CA TYR A 615 -14.76 1.68 -15.66
C TYR A 615 -13.93 0.58 -14.99
N HIS A 616 -12.99 0.94 -14.12
CA HIS A 616 -12.00 0.05 -13.53
C HIS A 616 -12.10 0.06 -12.00
N PHE A 617 -11.36 -0.84 -11.34
CA PHE A 617 -11.39 -1.02 -9.89
C PHE A 617 -10.00 -0.79 -9.29
N GLN A 618 -9.96 -0.36 -8.03
CA GLN A 618 -8.76 -0.27 -7.21
C GLN A 618 -9.08 -0.76 -5.79
N TYR A 619 -8.07 -1.02 -4.98
CA TYR A 619 -8.22 -1.26 -3.55
C TYR A 619 -8.40 0.06 -2.76
N GLU A 620 -8.76 0.01 -1.47
CA GLU A 620 -8.87 1.20 -0.60
C GLU A 620 -7.53 1.96 -0.45
N ASP A 621 -6.39 1.29 -0.63
CA ASP A 621 -5.04 1.89 -0.70
C ASP A 621 -4.69 2.57 -2.05
N GLY A 622 -5.54 2.41 -3.08
CA GLY A 622 -5.30 2.90 -4.45
C GLY A 622 -4.63 1.90 -5.41
N THR A 623 -4.23 0.71 -4.96
CA THR A 623 -3.63 -0.33 -5.81
C THR A 623 -4.64 -0.82 -6.86
N PRO A 624 -4.30 -0.84 -8.18
CA PRO A 624 -5.23 -1.31 -9.23
C PRO A 624 -5.71 -2.76 -9.02
N PHE A 625 -7.00 -3.00 -9.22
CA PHE A 625 -7.64 -4.31 -9.07
C PHE A 625 -8.14 -4.86 -10.40
N TYR A 626 -7.39 -5.80 -11.00
CA TYR A 626 -7.91 -6.59 -12.11
C TYR A 626 -8.87 -7.66 -11.57
N TRP A 627 -10.17 -7.46 -11.78
CA TRP A 627 -11.22 -8.35 -11.26
C TRP A 627 -11.21 -9.70 -11.99
N PHE A 628 -10.88 -10.77 -11.26
CA PHE A 628 -10.71 -12.12 -11.80
C PHE A 628 -11.38 -13.14 -10.86
N GLY A 629 -12.63 -13.49 -11.19
CA GLY A 629 -13.49 -14.25 -10.29
C GLY A 629 -13.85 -15.67 -10.73
N ASP A 630 -14.11 -16.52 -9.74
CA ASP A 630 -14.82 -17.80 -9.91
C ASP A 630 -16.17 -17.79 -9.18
N THR A 631 -17.07 -18.67 -9.60
CA THR A 631 -18.39 -18.85 -9.02
C THR A 631 -18.43 -20.11 -8.14
N ASN A 632 -18.97 -19.98 -6.92
CA ASN A 632 -19.49 -21.11 -6.17
C ASN A 632 -20.72 -20.67 -5.38
N TRP A 633 -21.90 -20.76 -6.01
CA TRP A 633 -23.20 -20.38 -5.44
C TRP A 633 -23.61 -21.13 -4.16
N ARG A 634 -22.82 -22.11 -3.70
CA ARG A 634 -23.06 -22.89 -2.47
C ARG A 634 -21.89 -22.86 -1.49
N ALA A 635 -20.92 -21.96 -1.64
CA ALA A 635 -19.74 -21.94 -0.76
C ALA A 635 -20.08 -21.78 0.73
N GLY A 636 -21.24 -21.19 1.08
CA GLY A 636 -21.73 -21.12 2.46
C GLY A 636 -22.37 -22.39 3.05
N LYS A 637 -22.50 -23.48 2.28
CA LYS A 637 -23.36 -24.63 2.60
C LYS A 637 -22.58 -25.88 3.05
N ASN A 638 -23.26 -26.79 3.76
CA ASN A 638 -22.85 -28.18 3.94
C ASN A 638 -23.89 -29.10 3.23
N ASP A 639 -23.42 -30.01 2.38
CA ASP A 639 -24.19 -31.07 1.76
C ASP A 639 -23.35 -32.36 1.59
N PRO A 640 -23.48 -33.32 2.53
CA PRO A 640 -22.73 -34.58 2.47
C PRO A 640 -23.17 -35.53 1.34
N SER A 641 -24.17 -35.17 0.53
CA SER A 641 -24.49 -35.91 -0.70
C SER A 641 -23.67 -35.46 -1.91
N GLU A 642 -23.10 -34.26 -1.86
CA GLU A 642 -22.23 -33.67 -2.88
C GLU A 642 -20.75 -33.62 -2.42
N ASN A 643 -20.38 -34.23 -1.29
CA ASN A 643 -19.08 -34.05 -0.61
C ASN A 643 -18.74 -32.57 -0.31
N LEU A 644 -19.75 -31.70 -0.18
CA LEU A 644 -19.57 -30.27 0.08
C LEU A 644 -19.61 -30.01 1.58
N ASP A 645 -18.46 -29.84 2.23
CA ASP A 645 -18.36 -29.36 3.62
C ASP A 645 -17.43 -28.15 3.73
N ARG A 646 -17.05 -27.74 4.95
CA ARG A 646 -16.17 -26.58 5.14
C ARG A 646 -14.77 -26.84 4.60
N ASP A 647 -14.21 -28.01 4.89
CA ASP A 647 -12.84 -28.37 4.49
C ASP A 647 -12.74 -28.48 2.96
N ALA A 648 -13.77 -29.02 2.30
CA ALA A 648 -13.87 -29.04 0.84
C ALA A 648 -13.97 -27.63 0.23
N VAL A 649 -14.73 -26.71 0.84
CA VAL A 649 -14.80 -25.31 0.39
C VAL A 649 -13.47 -24.59 0.62
N PHE A 650 -12.78 -24.83 1.73
CA PHE A 650 -11.46 -24.26 1.99
C PHE A 650 -10.43 -24.71 0.96
N HIS A 651 -10.38 -26.00 0.63
CA HIS A 651 -9.52 -26.55 -0.44
C HIS A 651 -9.82 -25.91 -1.81
N TYR A 652 -11.09 -25.66 -2.13
CA TYR A 652 -11.49 -24.91 -3.33
C TYR A 652 -10.99 -23.46 -3.31
N VAL A 653 -11.08 -22.76 -2.18
CA VAL A 653 -10.56 -21.39 -2.00
C VAL A 653 -9.03 -21.38 -2.17
N ASP A 654 -8.31 -22.33 -1.57
CA ASP A 654 -6.86 -22.47 -1.71
C ASP A 654 -6.44 -22.73 -3.16
N THR A 655 -7.14 -23.63 -3.86
CA THR A 655 -6.91 -23.93 -5.27
C THR A 655 -7.07 -22.67 -6.13
N ARG A 656 -8.17 -21.92 -5.95
CA ARG A 656 -8.44 -20.71 -6.72
C ARG A 656 -7.49 -19.56 -6.39
N ALA A 657 -7.11 -19.37 -5.13
CA ALA A 657 -6.08 -18.41 -4.74
C ALA A 657 -4.72 -18.75 -5.39
N SER A 658 -4.34 -20.03 -5.44
CA SER A 658 -3.08 -20.48 -6.09
C SER A 658 -3.06 -20.24 -7.61
N GLN A 659 -4.24 -20.14 -8.23
CA GLN A 659 -4.47 -19.79 -9.64
C GLN A 659 -4.71 -18.28 -9.84
N GLY A 660 -4.48 -17.46 -8.81
CA GLY A 660 -4.58 -16.01 -8.88
C GLY A 660 -6.00 -15.43 -8.95
N PHE A 661 -7.05 -16.23 -8.71
CA PHE A 661 -8.40 -15.70 -8.51
C PHE A 661 -8.46 -14.86 -7.24
N ASN A 662 -9.04 -13.67 -7.37
CA ASN A 662 -9.16 -12.67 -6.29
C ASN A 662 -10.63 -12.37 -5.93
N TYR A 663 -11.58 -13.06 -6.55
CA TYR A 663 -13.01 -12.91 -6.26
C TYR A 663 -13.74 -14.26 -6.28
N ILE A 664 -14.61 -14.51 -5.29
CA ILE A 664 -15.54 -15.66 -5.29
C ILE A 664 -16.98 -15.15 -5.21
N HIS A 665 -17.77 -15.41 -6.24
CA HIS A 665 -19.20 -15.10 -6.25
C HIS A 665 -20.00 -16.25 -5.60
N THR A 666 -20.75 -15.95 -4.54
CA THR A 666 -21.48 -16.98 -3.77
C THR A 666 -22.80 -16.46 -3.20
N ASN A 667 -23.80 -17.35 -3.10
CA ASN A 667 -25.05 -17.07 -2.41
C ASN A 667 -25.01 -17.60 -0.97
N PHE A 668 -25.11 -16.68 -0.02
CA PHE A 668 -25.23 -17.02 1.40
C PHE A 668 -26.67 -17.11 1.88
N GLY A 669 -27.67 -16.75 1.07
CA GLY A 669 -29.12 -16.90 1.34
C GLY A 669 -29.71 -18.29 1.04
N GLY A 670 -31.04 -18.44 1.17
CA GLY A 670 -31.71 -19.75 1.21
C GLY A 670 -32.37 -20.28 -0.08
N GLY A 671 -32.66 -19.41 -1.06
CA GLY A 671 -33.65 -19.56 -2.13
C GLY A 671 -33.71 -20.88 -2.90
N ILE A 672 -33.21 -20.92 -4.15
CA ILE A 672 -33.43 -22.05 -5.10
C ILE A 672 -32.91 -23.41 -4.58
N GLN A 673 -31.99 -23.40 -3.62
CA GLN A 673 -31.12 -24.54 -3.31
C GLN A 673 -31.20 -25.02 -1.86
N GLY A 674 -31.98 -24.33 -1.02
CA GLY A 674 -32.20 -24.67 0.38
C GLY A 674 -31.01 -24.36 1.28
N SER A 675 -31.32 -23.77 2.43
CA SER A 675 -30.38 -23.47 3.51
C SER A 675 -29.89 -24.72 4.24
N GLY A 676 -28.68 -24.66 4.83
CA GLY A 676 -28.10 -25.79 5.56
C GLY A 676 -26.58 -25.76 5.62
N ASN A 677 -25.99 -25.31 6.72
CA ASN A 677 -24.57 -25.49 7.03
C ASN A 677 -24.40 -26.12 8.42
N ASP A 678 -23.18 -26.13 8.97
CA ASP A 678 -22.89 -26.76 10.27
C ASP A 678 -23.67 -26.12 11.43
N GLY A 679 -24.06 -24.84 11.30
CA GLY A 679 -24.93 -24.12 12.21
C GLY A 679 -26.43 -24.29 11.97
N GLY A 680 -26.84 -25.01 10.92
CA GLY A 680 -28.24 -25.25 10.55
C GLY A 680 -28.72 -24.36 9.39
N THR A 681 -29.88 -23.71 9.56
CA THR A 681 -30.55 -22.88 8.54
C THR A 681 -30.56 -21.41 8.96
N HIS A 682 -30.66 -20.45 8.03
CA HIS A 682 -30.70 -18.99 8.34
C HIS A 682 -31.71 -18.60 9.40
N TRP A 683 -32.87 -19.26 9.39
CA TRP A 683 -34.06 -18.90 10.16
C TRP A 683 -34.44 -20.04 11.12
N ILE A 684 -34.75 -19.67 12.35
CA ILE A 684 -35.35 -20.52 13.38
C ILE A 684 -36.87 -20.41 13.26
N GLY A 685 -37.47 -21.24 12.40
CA GLY A 685 -38.92 -21.25 12.18
C GLY A 685 -39.29 -20.82 10.76
N SER A 686 -39.91 -19.66 10.62
CA SER A 686 -40.31 -19.09 9.32
C SER A 686 -39.23 -18.15 8.77
N PRO A 687 -39.10 -17.96 7.44
CA PRO A 687 -38.27 -16.90 6.88
C PRO A 687 -38.62 -15.52 7.46
N GLY A 688 -37.60 -14.70 7.76
CA GLY A 688 -37.73 -13.38 8.38
C GLY A 688 -38.12 -13.35 9.88
N ASP A 689 -38.50 -14.49 10.48
CA ASP A 689 -39.04 -14.61 11.84
C ASP A 689 -37.94 -14.38 12.90
N GLN A 690 -37.22 -15.43 13.28
CA GLN A 690 -36.04 -15.37 14.16
C GLN A 690 -34.80 -15.83 13.40
N ILE A 691 -33.76 -15.00 13.37
CA ILE A 691 -32.48 -15.35 12.74
C ILE A 691 -31.73 -16.41 13.55
N ASN A 692 -30.87 -17.21 12.91
CA ASN A 692 -30.07 -18.25 13.54
C ASN A 692 -28.57 -17.87 13.55
N PRO A 693 -28.04 -17.31 14.65
CA PRO A 693 -26.63 -16.87 14.70
C PRO A 693 -25.64 -17.98 14.37
N ALA A 694 -25.91 -19.23 14.74
CA ALA A 694 -25.03 -20.37 14.43
C ALA A 694 -24.82 -20.57 12.92
N TYR A 695 -25.83 -20.28 12.08
CA TYR A 695 -25.66 -20.31 10.63
C TYR A 695 -24.65 -19.25 10.17
N PHE A 696 -24.76 -18.03 10.70
CA PHE A 696 -23.93 -16.90 10.29
C PHE A 696 -22.52 -16.94 10.92
N GLN A 697 -22.34 -17.57 12.09
CA GLN A 697 -21.01 -17.88 12.65
C GLN A 697 -20.22 -18.85 11.74
N GLU A 698 -20.91 -19.76 11.06
CA GLU A 698 -20.31 -20.62 10.02
C GLU A 698 -20.03 -19.86 8.70
N ILE A 699 -20.73 -18.75 8.44
CA ILE A 699 -20.44 -17.88 7.28
C ILE A 699 -19.29 -16.91 7.58
N ASP A 700 -19.23 -16.28 8.76
CA ASP A 700 -18.06 -15.54 9.27
C ASP A 700 -16.78 -16.36 9.01
N THR A 701 -16.75 -17.59 9.52
CA THR A 701 -15.63 -18.55 9.39
C THR A 701 -15.20 -18.79 7.93
N ARG A 702 -16.10 -18.66 6.96
CA ARG A 702 -15.81 -18.87 5.53
C ARG A 702 -15.42 -17.58 4.80
N VAL A 703 -16.01 -16.44 5.17
CA VAL A 703 -15.62 -15.11 4.67
C VAL A 703 -14.22 -14.76 5.15
N GLU A 704 -13.93 -15.00 6.43
CA GLU A 704 -12.59 -14.86 7.02
C GLU A 704 -11.55 -15.71 6.27
N TYR A 705 -11.87 -16.97 5.94
CA TYR A 705 -10.96 -17.82 5.18
C TYR A 705 -10.68 -17.27 3.79
N MET A 706 -11.71 -16.85 3.05
CA MET A 706 -11.55 -16.26 1.71
C MET A 706 -10.70 -14.99 1.74
N ASN A 707 -10.98 -14.07 2.67
CA ASN A 707 -10.19 -12.84 2.84
C ASN A 707 -8.74 -13.14 3.25
N SER A 708 -8.50 -14.15 4.11
CA SER A 708 -7.14 -14.59 4.47
C SER A 708 -6.30 -15.15 3.31
N LYS A 709 -6.92 -15.37 2.15
CA LYS A 709 -6.30 -15.83 0.89
C LYS A 709 -6.27 -14.74 -0.19
N GLY A 710 -6.55 -13.49 0.17
CA GLY A 710 -6.60 -12.36 -0.77
C GLY A 710 -7.82 -12.37 -1.69
N ILE A 711 -8.90 -13.10 -1.31
CA ILE A 711 -10.12 -13.19 -2.10
C ILE A 711 -11.22 -12.30 -1.49
N THR A 712 -11.67 -11.33 -2.29
CA THR A 712 -12.90 -10.57 -2.06
C THR A 712 -14.12 -11.48 -2.24
N VAL A 713 -15.08 -11.39 -1.32
CA VAL A 713 -16.27 -12.25 -1.37
C VAL A 713 -17.45 -11.51 -1.99
N GLY A 714 -17.94 -12.02 -3.12
CA GLY A 714 -19.23 -11.65 -3.70
C GLY A 714 -20.37 -12.18 -2.85
N PHE A 715 -20.74 -11.43 -1.82
CA PHE A 715 -21.70 -11.78 -0.80
C PHE A 715 -23.13 -11.53 -1.31
N MET A 716 -23.75 -12.54 -1.92
CA MET A 716 -25.16 -12.46 -2.30
C MET A 716 -26.09 -12.76 -1.13
N LEU A 717 -26.96 -11.79 -0.81
CA LEU A 717 -27.84 -11.80 0.36
C LEU A 717 -28.88 -12.93 0.32
N GLU A 718 -29.58 -13.06 -0.82
CA GLU A 718 -30.67 -14.01 -1.06
C GLU A 718 -31.01 -14.07 -2.57
N TRP A 719 -31.59 -15.19 -3.04
CA TRP A 719 -32.04 -15.32 -4.44
C TRP A 719 -33.47 -14.77 -4.63
N ALA A 720 -33.85 -14.39 -5.85
CA ALA A 720 -35.14 -13.79 -6.17
C ALA A 720 -36.37 -14.52 -5.56
N GLN A 721 -36.44 -15.86 -5.61
CA GLN A 721 -37.54 -16.63 -5.00
C GLN A 721 -37.44 -16.75 -3.49
N GLY A 722 -36.24 -16.65 -2.91
CA GLY A 722 -36.07 -16.55 -1.47
C GLY A 722 -36.75 -15.30 -0.95
N TRP A 723 -36.46 -14.14 -1.56
CA TRP A 723 -37.03 -12.85 -1.18
C TRP A 723 -38.58 -12.80 -1.15
N ASP A 724 -39.29 -13.63 -1.93
CA ASP A 724 -40.76 -13.69 -1.91
C ASP A 724 -41.36 -14.17 -0.57
N ASP A 725 -40.64 -14.99 0.21
CA ASP A 725 -41.10 -15.51 1.51
C ASP A 725 -41.03 -14.46 2.64
N TYR A 726 -40.30 -13.35 2.43
CA TYR A 726 -40.05 -12.30 3.43
C TYR A 726 -41.06 -11.15 3.33
N PRO A 727 -41.72 -10.72 4.43
CA PRO A 727 -42.37 -9.42 4.49
C PRO A 727 -41.37 -8.26 4.32
N GLU A 728 -41.80 -7.12 3.77
CA GLU A 728 -40.90 -6.03 3.38
C GLU A 728 -40.00 -5.53 4.53
N ALA A 729 -40.55 -5.30 5.71
CA ALA A 729 -39.78 -4.88 6.90
C ALA A 729 -38.79 -5.93 7.42
N ASP A 730 -38.97 -7.20 7.04
CA ASP A 730 -38.05 -8.29 7.40
C ASP A 730 -36.93 -8.44 6.36
N ARG A 731 -37.12 -7.90 5.13
CA ARG A 731 -36.04 -7.77 4.14
C ARG A 731 -35.05 -6.66 4.49
N LEU A 732 -35.58 -5.51 4.91
CA LEU A 732 -34.77 -4.35 5.29
C LEU A 732 -33.91 -4.68 6.53
N ARG A 733 -34.53 -5.25 7.58
CA ARG A 733 -33.82 -5.72 8.78
C ARG A 733 -32.81 -6.85 8.52
N TYR A 734 -33.01 -7.63 7.44
CA TYR A 734 -32.01 -8.62 7.01
C TYR A 734 -30.83 -7.95 6.28
N ALA A 735 -31.06 -6.93 5.46
CA ALA A 735 -30.00 -6.14 4.85
C ALA A 735 -29.14 -5.40 5.90
N ASP A 736 -29.78 -4.67 6.82
CA ASP A 736 -29.17 -4.04 8.01
C ASP A 736 -28.27 -5.04 8.78
N TYR A 737 -28.79 -6.21 9.12
CA TYR A 737 -28.01 -7.27 9.80
C TYR A 737 -26.83 -7.80 8.98
N ILE A 738 -26.93 -7.86 7.64
CA ILE A 738 -25.83 -8.29 6.78
C ILE A 738 -24.75 -7.19 6.67
N ALA A 739 -25.12 -5.91 6.54
CA ALA A 739 -24.15 -4.82 6.62
C ALA A 739 -23.46 -4.79 8.01
N ALA A 740 -24.23 -4.78 9.09
CA ALA A 740 -23.74 -4.80 10.48
C ALA A 740 -22.73 -5.92 10.76
N ARG A 741 -22.91 -7.09 10.11
CA ARG A 741 -22.09 -8.28 10.34
C ARG A 741 -20.93 -8.45 9.35
N TYR A 742 -21.08 -8.04 8.10
CA TYR A 742 -20.10 -8.36 7.04
C TYR A 742 -19.39 -7.17 6.42
N SER A 743 -19.85 -5.94 6.64
CA SER A 743 -19.19 -4.74 6.09
C SER A 743 -17.79 -4.49 6.64
N GLY A 744 -17.42 -5.07 7.79
CA GLY A 744 -16.03 -5.03 8.27
C GLY A 744 -15.05 -5.81 7.39
N TYR A 745 -15.52 -6.81 6.63
CA TYR A 745 -14.68 -7.68 5.80
C TYR A 745 -14.51 -7.15 4.37
N ASN A 746 -13.55 -7.70 3.62
CA ASN A 746 -13.38 -7.42 2.19
C ASN A 746 -14.47 -8.19 1.39
N VAL A 747 -15.61 -7.53 1.21
CA VAL A 747 -16.81 -8.05 0.55
C VAL A 747 -17.34 -7.09 -0.51
N VAL A 748 -18.09 -7.67 -1.45
CA VAL A 748 -18.96 -6.98 -2.39
C VAL A 748 -20.38 -7.48 -2.15
N PHE A 749 -21.34 -6.59 -1.94
CA PHE A 749 -22.71 -7.00 -1.68
C PHE A 749 -23.52 -7.17 -2.96
N ILE A 750 -24.17 -8.33 -3.11
CA ILE A 750 -25.05 -8.61 -4.25
C ILE A 750 -26.48 -8.77 -3.72
N VAL A 751 -27.32 -7.76 -3.96
CA VAL A 751 -28.62 -7.60 -3.29
C VAL A 751 -29.62 -8.71 -3.65
N SER A 752 -29.51 -9.31 -4.84
CA SER A 752 -30.33 -10.46 -5.23
C SER A 752 -29.67 -11.32 -6.30
N GLY A 753 -29.87 -12.63 -6.21
CA GLY A 753 -29.70 -13.57 -7.33
C GLY A 753 -30.86 -13.48 -8.31
N GLU A 754 -30.58 -13.34 -9.61
CA GLU A 754 -31.57 -13.35 -10.71
C GLU A 754 -32.80 -12.44 -10.47
N TYR A 755 -32.57 -11.21 -9.99
CA TYR A 755 -33.58 -10.33 -9.38
C TYR A 755 -34.91 -10.23 -10.15
N ASN A 756 -34.85 -10.25 -11.47
CA ASN A 756 -35.95 -9.99 -12.39
C ASN A 756 -37.00 -11.12 -12.50
N GLU A 757 -36.88 -12.20 -11.71
CA GLU A 757 -37.83 -13.32 -11.73
C GLU A 757 -39.09 -13.10 -10.86
N THR A 758 -39.00 -12.31 -9.78
CA THR A 758 -40.06 -12.23 -8.74
C THR A 758 -40.50 -10.80 -8.41
N LEU A 759 -39.73 -10.08 -7.59
CA LEU A 759 -40.10 -8.77 -7.05
C LEU A 759 -39.94 -7.66 -8.08
N ASN A 760 -40.54 -6.51 -7.78
CA ASN A 760 -40.43 -5.31 -8.60
C ASN A 760 -39.20 -4.48 -8.19
N ALA A 761 -38.70 -3.67 -9.13
CA ALA A 761 -37.50 -2.85 -8.97
C ALA A 761 -37.55 -1.77 -7.86
N THR A 762 -38.72 -1.47 -7.28
CA THR A 762 -38.80 -0.61 -6.09
C THR A 762 -38.49 -1.38 -4.81
N ALA A 763 -38.92 -2.65 -4.70
CA ALA A 763 -38.57 -3.48 -3.54
C ALA A 763 -37.06 -3.70 -3.44
N TYR A 764 -36.39 -3.96 -4.58
CA TYR A 764 -34.94 -4.11 -4.63
C TYR A 764 -34.17 -2.82 -4.30
N ARG A 765 -34.65 -1.66 -4.78
CA ARG A 765 -34.12 -0.35 -4.35
C ARG A 765 -34.21 -0.16 -2.85
N ASN A 766 -35.37 -0.44 -2.24
CA ASN A 766 -35.53 -0.30 -0.79
C ASN A 766 -34.50 -1.16 -0.02
N ILE A 767 -34.25 -2.40 -0.46
CA ILE A 767 -33.26 -3.30 0.17
C ILE A 767 -31.83 -2.78 -0.02
N ALA A 768 -31.47 -2.35 -1.23
CA ALA A 768 -30.15 -1.82 -1.54
C ALA A 768 -29.85 -0.52 -0.77
N GLN A 769 -30.84 0.36 -0.63
CA GLN A 769 -30.72 1.62 0.11
C GLN A 769 -30.68 1.44 1.63
N GLU A 770 -31.31 0.40 2.17
CA GLU A 770 -31.14 0.05 3.59
C GLU A 770 -29.73 -0.52 3.83
N LEU A 771 -29.19 -1.30 2.88
CA LEU A 771 -27.84 -1.85 2.94
C LEU A 771 -26.77 -0.73 2.87
N GLU A 772 -26.89 0.15 1.87
CA GLU A 772 -26.11 1.40 1.70
C GLU A 772 -26.14 2.26 2.97
N ALA A 773 -27.30 2.44 3.60
CA ALA A 773 -27.45 3.25 4.81
C ALA A 773 -26.99 2.55 6.11
N SER A 774 -26.65 1.26 6.06
CA SER A 774 -26.22 0.46 7.22
C SER A 774 -24.75 0.07 7.17
N ASP A 775 -24.04 0.41 6.09
CA ASP A 775 -22.62 0.15 5.87
C ASP A 775 -21.79 1.44 6.02
N PRO A 776 -20.95 1.57 7.06
CA PRO A 776 -20.08 2.73 7.24
C PRO A 776 -18.77 2.68 6.43
N HIS A 777 -18.55 1.65 5.60
CA HIS A 777 -17.32 1.43 4.83
C HIS A 777 -17.53 1.52 3.30
N ASP A 778 -18.72 1.92 2.84
CA ASP A 778 -19.09 2.08 1.41
C ASP A 778 -18.71 0.86 0.52
N ARG A 779 -18.90 -0.38 1.02
CA ARG A 779 -18.53 -1.60 0.28
C ARG A 779 -19.37 -1.70 -0.99
N MET A 780 -18.74 -2.02 -2.12
CA MET A 780 -19.41 -2.00 -3.43
C MET A 780 -20.69 -2.86 -3.45
N ILE A 781 -21.80 -2.28 -3.93
CA ILE A 781 -23.10 -2.95 -4.01
C ILE A 781 -23.50 -3.15 -5.47
N SER A 782 -24.01 -4.34 -5.81
CA SER A 782 -24.61 -4.64 -7.11
C SER A 782 -25.78 -5.64 -7.01
N MET A 783 -26.17 -6.23 -8.13
CA MET A 783 -27.41 -7.00 -8.31
C MET A 783 -27.22 -8.04 -9.42
N HIS A 784 -27.41 -9.33 -9.16
CA HIS A 784 -27.35 -10.32 -10.24
C HIS A 784 -28.69 -10.41 -10.99
N ALA A 785 -28.62 -10.54 -12.30
CA ALA A 785 -29.77 -10.47 -13.20
C ALA A 785 -29.68 -11.50 -14.32
N THR A 786 -30.79 -12.15 -14.68
CA THR A 786 -30.85 -13.14 -15.79
C THR A 786 -30.51 -12.56 -17.17
N ARG A 787 -30.34 -11.23 -17.28
CA ARG A 787 -30.15 -10.48 -18.55
C ARG A 787 -29.40 -9.16 -18.43
N SER A 788 -29.80 -8.29 -17.49
CA SER A 788 -29.32 -6.90 -17.41
C SER A 788 -29.79 -6.18 -16.15
N VAL A 789 -28.96 -5.27 -15.64
CA VAL A 789 -29.24 -4.33 -14.54
C VAL A 789 -29.36 -2.85 -14.96
N GLU A 790 -29.45 -2.54 -16.27
CA GLU A 790 -29.60 -1.18 -16.82
C GLU A 790 -30.65 -0.30 -16.08
N ILE A 791 -31.70 -0.93 -15.53
CA ILE A 791 -32.76 -0.23 -14.78
C ILE A 791 -32.33 0.32 -13.41
N PHE A 792 -31.14 -0.05 -12.93
CA PHE A 792 -30.50 0.38 -11.68
C PHE A 792 -29.19 1.12 -11.92
N ALA A 793 -28.62 1.09 -13.13
CA ALA A 793 -27.27 1.59 -13.41
C ALA A 793 -27.04 3.06 -13.00
N ASN A 794 -28.07 3.91 -13.13
CA ASN A 794 -28.03 5.33 -12.75
C ASN A 794 -28.52 5.60 -11.31
N ASP A 795 -28.80 4.57 -10.51
CA ASP A 795 -29.03 4.75 -9.07
C ASP A 795 -27.68 4.96 -8.36
N PRO A 796 -27.62 5.73 -7.24
CA PRO A 796 -26.37 5.95 -6.50
C PRO A 796 -25.74 4.66 -5.99
N TRP A 797 -26.48 3.89 -5.18
CA TRP A 797 -26.06 2.67 -4.49
C TRP A 797 -25.37 1.61 -5.36
N MET A 798 -25.64 1.54 -6.68
CA MET A 798 -25.14 0.45 -7.51
C MET A 798 -23.73 0.77 -8.04
N SER A 799 -22.68 0.35 -7.35
CA SER A 799 -21.30 0.74 -7.62
C SER A 799 -20.76 0.23 -8.97
N PHE A 800 -21.18 -0.96 -9.41
CA PHE A 800 -20.85 -1.54 -10.71
C PHE A 800 -22.03 -2.38 -11.23
N GLY A 801 -22.08 -2.67 -12.53
CA GLY A 801 -23.11 -3.52 -13.13
C GLY A 801 -22.71 -4.99 -13.21
N ASP A 802 -23.55 -5.87 -12.64
CA ASP A 802 -23.40 -7.34 -12.66
C ASP A 802 -24.43 -7.99 -13.62
N TYR A 803 -24.00 -8.98 -14.42
CA TYR A 803 -24.76 -9.49 -15.57
C TYR A 803 -24.62 -11.01 -15.79
N GLN A 804 -25.76 -11.74 -15.86
CA GLN A 804 -25.90 -12.97 -16.67
C GLN A 804 -26.28 -12.55 -18.09
N GLN A 805 -25.46 -12.84 -19.10
CA GLN A 805 -25.71 -12.37 -20.47
C GLN A 805 -26.45 -13.37 -21.37
N ILE A 806 -27.04 -12.85 -22.43
CA ILE A 806 -27.56 -13.67 -23.54
C ILE A 806 -26.35 -14.22 -24.30
N TYR A 807 -26.15 -15.54 -24.27
CA TYR A 807 -25.01 -16.32 -24.78
C TYR A 807 -24.64 -16.18 -26.28
N THR A 808 -25.09 -15.15 -26.99
CA THR A 808 -24.92 -14.99 -28.44
C THR A 808 -24.59 -13.55 -28.86
N ASP A 809 -24.20 -12.69 -27.92
CA ASP A 809 -24.22 -11.22 -28.08
C ASP A 809 -23.24 -10.52 -27.10
N LEU A 810 -22.20 -11.21 -26.62
CA LEU A 810 -21.51 -10.85 -25.37
C LEU A 810 -20.80 -9.47 -25.41
N HIS A 811 -20.05 -9.20 -26.49
CA HIS A 811 -19.29 -7.96 -26.63
C HIS A 811 -20.21 -6.72 -26.66
N ASP A 812 -21.17 -6.66 -27.60
CA ASP A 812 -22.18 -5.60 -27.72
C ASP A 812 -22.96 -5.35 -26.40
N ARG A 813 -23.14 -6.39 -25.56
CA ARG A 813 -23.80 -6.28 -24.25
C ARG A 813 -22.95 -5.53 -23.23
N ILE A 814 -21.65 -5.79 -23.18
CA ILE A 814 -20.73 -5.04 -22.32
C ILE A 814 -20.67 -3.57 -22.77
N LEU A 815 -20.52 -3.31 -24.08
CA LEU A 815 -20.53 -1.95 -24.62
C LEU A 815 -21.83 -1.20 -24.27
N THR A 816 -23.00 -1.85 -24.44
CA THR A 816 -24.31 -1.29 -24.04
C THR A 816 -24.39 -1.02 -22.53
N SER A 817 -23.66 -1.77 -21.70
CA SER A 817 -23.64 -1.61 -20.25
C SER A 817 -22.68 -0.50 -19.81
N ARG A 818 -21.61 -0.23 -20.57
CA ARG A 818 -20.67 0.87 -20.35
C ARG A 818 -21.25 2.27 -20.64
N ASP A 819 -22.37 2.38 -21.37
CA ASP A 819 -23.14 3.64 -21.58
C ASP A 819 -23.67 4.32 -20.27
N HIS A 820 -23.27 3.81 -19.09
CA HIS A 820 -23.68 4.25 -17.75
C HIS A 820 -22.52 4.77 -16.86
N ASP A 821 -21.32 4.99 -17.39
CA ASP A 821 -20.17 5.57 -16.67
C ASP A 821 -19.78 4.81 -15.38
N LYS A 822 -19.87 3.46 -15.39
CA LYS A 822 -19.55 2.56 -14.26
C LYS A 822 -18.90 1.25 -14.73
N PRO A 823 -18.16 0.53 -13.87
CA PRO A 823 -17.56 -0.76 -14.23
C PRO A 823 -18.62 -1.83 -14.55
N VAL A 824 -18.25 -2.80 -15.40
CA VAL A 824 -19.13 -3.87 -15.87
C VAL A 824 -18.48 -5.24 -15.63
N VAL A 825 -19.16 -6.09 -14.86
CA VAL A 825 -18.76 -7.47 -14.57
C VAL A 825 -19.80 -8.42 -15.18
N ASN A 826 -19.34 -9.41 -15.94
CA ASN A 826 -20.18 -10.49 -16.45
C ASN A 826 -19.92 -11.75 -15.63
N SER A 827 -20.82 -12.04 -14.71
CA SER A 827 -20.62 -13.10 -13.71
C SER A 827 -21.18 -14.47 -14.08
N GLU A 828 -21.93 -14.57 -15.19
CA GLU A 828 -22.48 -15.84 -15.68
C GLU A 828 -22.60 -15.83 -17.22
N TYR A 829 -21.45 -15.78 -17.90
CA TYR A 829 -21.36 -15.90 -19.35
C TYR A 829 -21.28 -17.36 -19.84
N ALA A 830 -20.80 -18.29 -19.01
CA ALA A 830 -21.01 -19.73 -19.10
C ALA A 830 -20.49 -20.42 -17.83
N TYR A 831 -20.63 -21.75 -17.73
CA TYR A 831 -19.82 -22.56 -16.82
C TYR A 831 -19.24 -23.76 -17.59
N TYR A 832 -17.92 -23.96 -17.49
CA TYR A 832 -17.18 -24.90 -18.31
C TYR A 832 -17.70 -26.34 -18.15
N LEU A 833 -17.98 -26.99 -19.28
CA LEU A 833 -18.43 -28.38 -19.40
C LEU A 833 -19.68 -28.78 -18.58
N ARG A 834 -20.44 -27.82 -18.05
CA ARG A 834 -21.63 -28.04 -17.21
C ARG A 834 -22.72 -28.86 -17.92
N ASP A 835 -23.03 -30.04 -17.37
CA ASP A 835 -24.21 -30.86 -17.71
C ASP A 835 -25.20 -30.91 -16.52
N SER A 836 -26.12 -29.94 -16.47
CA SER A 836 -27.10 -29.80 -15.38
C SER A 836 -28.31 -30.73 -15.46
N ASN A 837 -28.31 -31.67 -16.41
CA ASN A 837 -29.38 -32.65 -16.58
C ASN A 837 -28.92 -34.12 -16.55
N GLY A 838 -27.63 -34.37 -16.81
CA GLY A 838 -26.99 -35.69 -16.75
C GLY A 838 -27.15 -36.54 -18.00
N ASP A 839 -27.41 -35.96 -19.17
CA ASP A 839 -27.54 -36.68 -20.45
C ASP A 839 -26.25 -36.73 -21.31
N GLY A 840 -25.18 -36.07 -20.85
CA GLY A 840 -23.89 -36.00 -21.53
C GLY A 840 -23.80 -34.88 -22.57
N ILE A 841 -24.65 -33.84 -22.46
CA ILE A 841 -24.67 -32.67 -23.35
C ILE A 841 -24.55 -31.40 -22.50
N VAL A 842 -23.57 -30.55 -22.80
CA VAL A 842 -23.37 -29.27 -22.12
C VAL A 842 -24.52 -28.31 -22.43
N ASP A 843 -25.14 -27.72 -21.39
CA ASP A 843 -26.39 -26.95 -21.52
C ASP A 843 -26.25 -25.59 -22.22
N LYS A 844 -25.02 -25.06 -22.30
CA LYS A 844 -24.71 -23.68 -22.73
C LYS A 844 -23.76 -23.73 -23.94
N PRO A 845 -23.99 -22.93 -24.99
CA PRO A 845 -23.19 -23.00 -26.22
C PRO A 845 -21.76 -22.49 -26.04
N ASN A 846 -21.50 -21.66 -25.03
CA ASN A 846 -20.22 -20.97 -24.83
C ASN A 846 -19.28 -21.74 -23.88
N SER A 847 -19.46 -23.05 -23.75
CA SER A 847 -18.73 -23.88 -22.78
C SER A 847 -18.66 -25.37 -23.13
N ALA A 848 -19.04 -25.78 -24.35
CA ALA A 848 -18.97 -27.18 -24.77
C ALA A 848 -17.54 -27.58 -25.22
N THR A 849 -16.69 -26.59 -25.51
CA THR A 849 -15.27 -26.74 -25.83
C THR A 849 -14.44 -25.63 -25.18
N LEU A 850 -13.12 -25.84 -25.10
CA LEU A 850 -12.16 -24.84 -24.62
C LEU A 850 -12.15 -23.57 -25.51
N GLU A 851 -12.21 -23.76 -26.83
CA GLU A 851 -12.29 -22.68 -27.82
C GLU A 851 -13.53 -21.78 -27.60
N GLU A 852 -14.71 -22.37 -27.38
CA GLU A 852 -15.95 -21.60 -27.18
C GLU A 852 -15.94 -20.75 -25.91
N ILE A 853 -15.37 -21.23 -24.79
CA ILE A 853 -15.33 -20.46 -23.53
C ILE A 853 -14.21 -19.41 -23.52
N ARG A 854 -13.05 -19.71 -24.13
CA ARG A 854 -11.99 -18.73 -24.33
C ARG A 854 -12.47 -17.60 -25.24
N HIS A 855 -13.12 -17.92 -26.35
CA HIS A 855 -13.78 -16.92 -27.20
C HIS A 855 -14.80 -16.09 -26.40
N ALA A 856 -15.69 -16.71 -25.64
CA ALA A 856 -16.67 -15.98 -24.83
C ALA A 856 -16.03 -15.06 -23.76
N THR A 857 -14.86 -15.42 -23.24
CA THR A 857 -14.08 -14.58 -22.32
C THR A 857 -13.46 -13.39 -23.05
N TRP A 858 -12.80 -13.61 -24.19
CA TRP A 858 -12.22 -12.53 -25.01
C TRP A 858 -13.27 -11.57 -25.60
N ASP A 859 -14.53 -12.00 -25.82
CA ASP A 859 -15.64 -11.08 -26.14
C ASP A 859 -15.83 -10.01 -25.06
N ILE A 860 -15.74 -10.42 -23.79
CA ILE A 860 -16.07 -9.59 -22.62
C ILE A 860 -14.94 -8.61 -22.31
N VAL A 861 -13.71 -9.11 -22.22
CA VAL A 861 -12.55 -8.28 -21.84
C VAL A 861 -12.15 -7.31 -22.94
N MET A 862 -12.29 -7.67 -24.24
CA MET A 862 -12.06 -6.72 -25.33
C MET A 862 -13.14 -5.63 -25.42
N ALA A 863 -14.29 -5.79 -24.77
CA ALA A 863 -15.28 -4.73 -24.58
C ALA A 863 -15.05 -3.89 -23.32
N GLY A 864 -13.93 -4.09 -22.60
CA GLY A 864 -13.65 -3.43 -21.34
C GLY A 864 -14.56 -3.89 -20.19
N GLY A 865 -14.97 -5.15 -20.20
CA GLY A 865 -15.71 -5.79 -19.11
C GLY A 865 -14.85 -6.82 -18.37
N TYR A 866 -15.21 -7.12 -17.12
CA TYR A 866 -14.54 -8.13 -16.30
C TYR A 866 -15.36 -9.42 -16.20
N ILE A 867 -14.74 -10.50 -15.72
CA ILE A 867 -15.36 -11.83 -15.65
C ILE A 867 -15.49 -12.36 -14.22
N VAL A 868 -16.59 -13.08 -13.97
CA VAL A 868 -16.59 -14.24 -13.07
C VAL A 868 -16.86 -15.46 -13.93
N THR A 869 -15.98 -16.45 -13.89
CA THR A 869 -16.11 -17.71 -14.64
C THR A 869 -16.73 -18.80 -13.77
N GLY A 870 -16.67 -20.06 -14.24
CA GLY A 870 -16.82 -21.22 -13.37
C GLY A 870 -16.90 -22.55 -14.10
N TRP A 871 -16.97 -23.64 -13.35
CA TRP A 871 -16.95 -25.02 -13.85
C TRP A 871 -18.19 -25.80 -13.42
N GLY A 872 -18.62 -26.78 -14.22
CA GLY A 872 -19.72 -27.68 -13.86
C GLY A 872 -19.57 -28.27 -12.44
N THR A 873 -18.37 -28.70 -12.07
CA THR A 873 -18.10 -29.34 -10.77
C THR A 873 -18.05 -28.38 -9.58
N THR A 874 -17.89 -27.07 -9.80
CA THR A 874 -17.72 -26.07 -8.72
C THR A 874 -18.89 -25.09 -8.60
N TYR A 875 -19.46 -24.63 -9.73
CA TYR A 875 -20.33 -23.43 -9.78
C TYR A 875 -21.53 -23.47 -8.83
N LEU A 876 -22.02 -24.68 -8.55
CA LEU A 876 -23.19 -24.95 -7.74
C LEU A 876 -22.89 -25.99 -6.66
N GLY A 877 -21.65 -26.02 -6.15
CA GLY A 877 -21.19 -27.02 -5.18
C GLY A 877 -21.44 -28.45 -5.66
N GLY A 878 -20.99 -28.79 -6.88
CA GLY A 878 -21.14 -30.11 -7.53
C GLY A 878 -22.54 -30.43 -8.07
N ASN A 879 -23.58 -30.07 -7.33
CA ASN A 879 -24.98 -30.30 -7.70
C ASN A 879 -25.28 -29.75 -9.10
N ARG A 880 -25.97 -30.53 -9.92
CA ARG A 880 -26.18 -30.24 -11.35
C ARG A 880 -24.89 -30.25 -12.20
N ASP A 881 -23.99 -31.17 -11.89
CA ASP A 881 -23.06 -31.80 -12.83
C ASP A 881 -23.05 -33.33 -12.58
N PRO A 882 -22.52 -34.19 -13.48
CA PRO A 882 -22.46 -35.65 -13.28
C PRO A 882 -21.43 -36.14 -12.24
N GLY A 883 -21.40 -35.55 -11.03
CA GLY A 883 -20.52 -35.94 -9.93
C GLY A 883 -20.82 -35.17 -8.63
N PRO A 884 -20.12 -35.48 -7.52
CA PRO A 884 -20.08 -34.60 -6.36
C PRO A 884 -19.28 -33.32 -6.67
N PHE A 885 -19.25 -32.38 -5.71
CA PHE A 885 -18.33 -31.24 -5.74
C PHE A 885 -16.90 -31.73 -5.86
N ASN A 886 -16.17 -31.17 -6.82
CA ASN A 886 -14.77 -31.53 -7.07
C ASN A 886 -14.04 -30.35 -7.72
N PRO A 887 -13.21 -29.58 -6.99
CA PRO A 887 -12.29 -28.63 -7.63
C PRO A 887 -11.27 -29.38 -8.48
N ASP A 888 -10.73 -30.50 -7.98
CA ASP A 888 -9.69 -31.33 -8.59
C ASP A 888 -10.23 -32.27 -9.70
N ASP A 889 -11.17 -31.83 -10.54
CA ASP A 889 -11.66 -32.62 -11.66
C ASP A 889 -10.78 -32.39 -12.90
N PRO A 890 -10.10 -33.41 -13.47
CA PRO A 890 -9.23 -33.23 -14.65
C PRO A 890 -9.95 -32.79 -15.94
N ARG A 891 -11.27 -32.55 -15.88
CA ARG A 891 -12.02 -31.80 -16.90
C ARG A 891 -11.77 -30.29 -16.82
N ASN A 892 -11.31 -29.78 -15.69
CA ASN A 892 -11.19 -28.35 -15.41
C ASN A 892 -9.84 -27.80 -15.89
N ASP A 893 -8.76 -28.57 -15.69
CA ASP A 893 -7.35 -28.21 -15.90
C ASP A 893 -7.10 -27.28 -17.09
N ALA A 894 -7.58 -27.66 -18.28
CA ALA A 894 -7.31 -26.94 -19.52
C ALA A 894 -7.98 -25.55 -19.59
N TRP A 895 -9.13 -25.34 -18.93
CA TRP A 895 -9.72 -24.00 -18.80
C TRP A 895 -9.16 -23.25 -17.59
N GLU A 896 -8.72 -23.96 -16.54
CA GLU A 896 -7.99 -23.33 -15.42
C GLU A 896 -6.64 -22.75 -15.89
N GLU A 897 -5.97 -23.36 -16.87
CA GLU A 897 -4.79 -22.81 -17.55
C GLU A 897 -5.15 -21.64 -18.49
N ASP A 898 -5.98 -21.87 -19.53
CA ASP A 898 -6.34 -20.84 -20.54
C ASP A 898 -6.90 -19.53 -19.94
N VAL A 899 -7.62 -19.60 -18.81
CA VAL A 899 -8.24 -18.42 -18.17
C VAL A 899 -7.24 -17.57 -17.40
N GLN A 900 -6.15 -18.14 -16.86
CA GLN A 900 -5.09 -17.40 -16.17
C GLN A 900 -4.34 -16.45 -17.12
N PHE A 901 -4.08 -16.90 -18.35
CA PHE A 901 -3.44 -16.10 -19.40
C PHE A 901 -4.18 -14.78 -19.70
N VAL A 902 -5.50 -14.72 -19.46
CA VAL A 902 -6.29 -13.49 -19.62
C VAL A 902 -5.92 -12.46 -18.54
N ARG A 903 -5.80 -12.88 -17.28
CA ARG A 903 -5.36 -11.99 -16.19
C ARG A 903 -3.93 -11.53 -16.42
N GLU A 904 -3.01 -12.46 -16.69
CA GLU A 904 -1.59 -12.18 -16.93
C GLU A 904 -1.41 -11.14 -18.05
N PHE A 905 -2.03 -11.39 -19.22
CA PHE A 905 -1.98 -10.48 -20.36
C PHE A 905 -2.40 -9.03 -20.03
N PHE A 906 -3.44 -8.85 -19.22
CA PHE A 906 -3.90 -7.51 -18.85
C PHE A 906 -3.08 -6.89 -17.73
N THR A 907 -2.56 -7.66 -16.77
CA THR A 907 -1.67 -7.13 -15.72
C THR A 907 -0.27 -6.77 -16.21
N ASP A 908 0.14 -7.26 -17.39
CA ASP A 908 1.36 -6.86 -18.11
C ASP A 908 1.22 -5.50 -18.85
N LEU A 909 0.07 -4.82 -18.73
CA LEU A 909 -0.26 -3.55 -19.40
C LEU A 909 -0.85 -2.53 -18.41
N ASP A 910 -0.80 -1.23 -18.74
CA ASP A 910 -1.60 -0.19 -18.07
C ASP A 910 -3.08 -0.30 -18.49
N TRP A 911 -3.73 -1.43 -18.18
CA TRP A 911 -5.02 -1.83 -18.79
C TRP A 911 -6.18 -0.86 -18.53
N TRP A 912 -6.05 0.01 -17.52
CA TRP A 912 -7.04 1.03 -17.16
C TRP A 912 -7.04 2.24 -18.11
N THR A 913 -6.03 2.43 -18.97
CA THR A 913 -6.04 3.48 -20.01
C THR A 913 -6.67 3.02 -21.34
N LEU A 914 -6.94 1.72 -21.47
CA LEU A 914 -7.39 1.07 -22.70
C LEU A 914 -8.93 1.10 -22.86
N GLU A 915 -9.43 1.86 -23.83
CA GLU A 915 -10.88 1.96 -24.13
C GLU A 915 -11.30 1.14 -25.36
N PRO A 916 -12.51 0.55 -25.41
CA PRO A 916 -13.04 -0.17 -26.58
C PRO A 916 -13.17 0.72 -27.82
N ASN A 917 -12.62 0.24 -28.94
CA ASN A 917 -12.30 1.04 -30.12
C ASN A 917 -12.42 0.24 -31.44
N ASP A 918 -13.32 -0.73 -31.56
CA ASP A 918 -13.43 -1.66 -32.71
C ASP A 918 -13.45 -1.00 -34.09
N SER A 919 -13.89 0.26 -34.20
CA SER A 919 -13.81 1.04 -35.44
C SER A 919 -12.37 1.23 -35.99
N LEU A 920 -11.36 0.90 -35.19
CA LEU A 920 -9.95 0.84 -35.58
C LEU A 920 -9.58 -0.48 -36.28
N VAL A 921 -10.27 -1.59 -36.03
CA VAL A 921 -9.96 -2.91 -36.63
C VAL A 921 -10.88 -3.29 -37.80
N SER A 922 -10.36 -4.10 -38.71
CA SER A 922 -11.17 -4.80 -39.72
C SER A 922 -10.45 -5.99 -40.35
N GLY A 923 -11.14 -7.11 -40.50
CA GLY A 923 -10.64 -8.33 -41.11
C GLY A 923 -11.75 -9.16 -41.76
N PRO A 924 -11.51 -10.47 -41.98
CA PRO A 924 -12.46 -11.39 -42.59
C PRO A 924 -13.21 -12.29 -41.58
N GLY A 925 -12.97 -12.13 -40.27
CA GLY A 925 -13.45 -12.98 -39.19
C GLY A 925 -14.30 -12.22 -38.18
N THR A 926 -13.94 -12.32 -36.90
CA THR A 926 -14.42 -11.44 -35.83
C THR A 926 -13.21 -10.70 -35.26
N GLU A 927 -13.27 -9.37 -35.19
CA GLU A 927 -12.16 -8.54 -34.68
C GLU A 927 -12.68 -7.51 -33.66
N TYR A 928 -11.90 -7.29 -32.60
CA TYR A 928 -12.16 -6.29 -31.56
C TYR A 928 -10.90 -5.50 -31.25
N ALA A 929 -11.03 -4.28 -30.72
CA ALA A 929 -9.89 -3.49 -30.30
C ALA A 929 -10.11 -2.74 -28.98
N LEU A 930 -9.09 -2.75 -28.13
CA LEU A 930 -8.90 -1.80 -27.05
C LEU A 930 -7.77 -0.83 -27.45
N ALA A 931 -7.84 0.44 -27.07
CA ALA A 931 -6.79 1.40 -27.39
C ALA A 931 -6.72 2.60 -26.44
N GLU A 932 -5.49 3.08 -26.24
CA GLU A 932 -5.17 4.46 -25.86
C GLU A 932 -4.54 5.15 -27.09
N PRO A 933 -5.34 5.81 -27.96
CA PRO A 933 -4.89 6.17 -29.31
C PRO A 933 -3.67 7.10 -29.34
N GLY A 934 -2.53 6.54 -29.75
CA GLY A 934 -1.24 7.20 -29.88
C GLY A 934 -0.22 6.77 -28.83
N GLN A 935 -0.59 5.89 -27.89
CA GLN A 935 0.29 5.28 -26.89
C GLN A 935 0.28 3.76 -27.01
N GLN A 936 -0.89 3.12 -26.89
CA GLN A 936 -1.02 1.66 -26.94
C GLN A 936 -2.30 1.18 -27.62
N TYR A 937 -2.26 0.00 -28.23
CA TYR A 937 -3.39 -0.64 -28.90
C TYR A 937 -3.33 -2.16 -28.70
N VAL A 938 -4.47 -2.77 -28.38
CA VAL A 938 -4.66 -4.22 -28.38
C VAL A 938 -5.68 -4.58 -29.47
N ALA A 939 -5.28 -5.37 -30.45
CA ALA A 939 -6.12 -5.85 -31.53
C ALA A 939 -6.31 -7.37 -31.44
N TYR A 940 -7.54 -7.82 -31.22
CA TYR A 940 -7.89 -9.23 -31.14
C TYR A 940 -8.60 -9.68 -32.42
N THR A 941 -8.35 -10.92 -32.86
CA THR A 941 -9.01 -11.50 -34.03
C THR A 941 -9.27 -13.00 -33.88
N ARG A 942 -10.43 -13.45 -34.36
CA ARG A 942 -10.80 -14.87 -34.51
C ARG A 942 -10.98 -15.23 -35.98
N GLY A 943 -10.07 -16.06 -36.47
CA GLY A 943 -10.18 -16.68 -37.79
C GLY A 943 -9.90 -15.76 -38.97
N GLY A 944 -9.44 -16.36 -40.07
CA GLY A 944 -8.88 -15.64 -41.20
C GLY A 944 -7.36 -15.68 -41.21
N ASN A 945 -6.74 -14.66 -41.80
CA ASN A 945 -5.30 -14.60 -42.04
C ASN A 945 -4.65 -13.29 -41.55
N GLY A 946 -5.32 -12.58 -40.63
CA GLY A 946 -4.88 -11.30 -40.07
C GLY A 946 -5.95 -10.21 -40.02
N VAL A 947 -5.66 -9.19 -39.21
CA VAL A 947 -6.49 -8.01 -38.94
C VAL A 947 -5.79 -6.73 -39.44
N ASN A 948 -6.57 -5.78 -39.96
CA ASN A 948 -6.08 -4.44 -40.29
C ASN A 948 -6.36 -3.53 -39.09
N LEU A 949 -5.33 -3.03 -38.40
CA LEU A 949 -5.45 -2.08 -37.30
C LEU A 949 -5.12 -0.66 -37.80
N SER A 950 -6.05 0.27 -37.62
CA SER A 950 -5.91 1.70 -37.91
C SER A 950 -5.48 2.44 -36.64
N LEU A 951 -4.39 3.20 -36.68
CA LEU A 951 -3.97 3.98 -35.50
C LEU A 951 -4.84 5.22 -35.22
N GLY A 952 -5.83 5.51 -36.08
CA GLY A 952 -6.75 6.64 -35.91
C GLY A 952 -6.17 7.96 -36.40
N SER A 953 -6.42 9.06 -35.68
CA SER A 953 -6.01 10.43 -36.07
C SER A 953 -4.81 10.95 -35.27
N VAL A 954 -3.79 10.11 -35.10
CA VAL A 954 -2.62 10.36 -34.25
C VAL A 954 -1.43 10.93 -35.04
N PRO A 955 -0.43 11.54 -34.37
CA PRO A 955 0.89 11.80 -34.98
C PRO A 955 1.56 10.49 -35.41
N ALA A 956 2.45 10.55 -36.41
CA ALA A 956 3.29 9.41 -36.74
C ALA A 956 4.34 9.17 -35.65
N ALA A 957 4.47 7.92 -35.22
CA ALA A 957 5.48 7.43 -34.27
C ALA A 957 5.91 6.02 -34.70
N THR A 958 6.95 5.47 -34.07
CA THR A 958 7.21 4.02 -34.10
C THR A 958 6.39 3.35 -33.00
N TYR A 959 5.96 2.11 -33.25
CA TYR A 959 5.31 1.25 -32.27
C TYR A 959 5.99 -0.12 -32.32
N SER A 960 6.42 -0.63 -31.18
CA SER A 960 6.82 -2.02 -31.03
C SER A 960 5.59 -2.90 -31.22
N VAL A 961 5.76 -4.07 -31.83
CA VAL A 961 4.65 -4.95 -32.19
C VAL A 961 4.87 -6.32 -31.57
N ARG A 962 3.95 -6.74 -30.70
CA ARG A 962 3.95 -8.07 -30.07
C ARG A 962 2.70 -8.82 -30.49
N MET A 963 2.80 -10.12 -30.76
CA MET A 963 1.68 -11.03 -30.97
C MET A 963 1.60 -12.00 -29.80
N PHE A 964 0.40 -12.23 -29.26
CA PHE A 964 0.18 -13.08 -28.08
C PHE A 964 -0.77 -14.22 -28.42
N ASP A 965 -0.39 -15.42 -27.96
CA ASP A 965 -1.15 -16.66 -28.11
C ASP A 965 -2.02 -16.93 -26.86
N PRO A 966 -3.36 -16.75 -26.95
CA PRO A 966 -4.25 -16.90 -25.80
C PRO A 966 -4.47 -18.36 -25.38
N ARG A 967 -3.83 -19.34 -26.03
CA ARG A 967 -3.88 -20.78 -25.71
C ARG A 967 -2.61 -21.29 -25.01
N THR A 968 -1.60 -20.42 -24.86
CA THR A 968 -0.27 -20.82 -24.32
C THR A 968 0.42 -19.73 -23.50
N GLY A 969 -0.12 -18.50 -23.43
CA GLY A 969 0.49 -17.37 -22.74
C GLY A 969 1.75 -16.82 -23.42
N VAL A 970 2.07 -17.25 -24.65
CA VAL A 970 3.34 -16.91 -25.31
C VAL A 970 3.22 -15.65 -26.17
N TYR A 971 4.09 -14.67 -25.88
CA TYR A 971 4.36 -13.55 -26.78
C TYR A 971 5.38 -13.93 -27.87
N THR A 972 5.23 -13.33 -29.05
CA THR A 972 6.15 -13.37 -30.19
C THR A 972 6.33 -11.95 -30.70
N ASN A 973 7.56 -11.46 -30.77
CA ASN A 973 7.84 -10.12 -31.30
C ASN A 973 7.67 -10.10 -32.83
N LEU A 974 7.17 -9.00 -33.35
CA LEU A 974 6.98 -8.71 -34.78
C LEU A 974 7.70 -7.39 -35.12
N PRO A 975 8.01 -7.13 -36.40
CA PRO A 975 8.72 -5.90 -36.79
C PRO A 975 7.95 -4.61 -36.42
N ASP A 976 8.68 -3.65 -35.85
CA ASP A 976 8.16 -2.33 -35.47
C ASP A 976 7.42 -1.61 -36.60
N TYR A 977 6.33 -0.92 -36.24
CA TYR A 977 5.50 -0.17 -37.16
C TYR A 977 5.73 1.35 -37.01
N THR A 978 6.51 1.96 -37.92
CA THR A 978 6.61 3.43 -37.99
C THR A 978 5.52 4.04 -38.87
N GLY A 979 4.57 4.75 -38.25
CA GLY A 979 3.53 5.48 -38.97
C GLY A 979 2.37 6.00 -38.12
N ASN A 980 1.30 6.39 -38.83
CA ASN A 980 -0.03 6.69 -38.28
C ASN A 980 -1.16 6.24 -39.22
N GLY A 981 -0.87 5.27 -40.09
CA GLY A 981 -1.83 4.69 -41.02
C GLY A 981 -2.48 3.44 -40.47
N THR A 982 -2.92 2.59 -41.39
CA THR A 982 -3.37 1.23 -41.09
C THR A 982 -2.21 0.26 -41.25
N VAL A 983 -1.95 -0.56 -40.23
CA VAL A 983 -1.06 -1.72 -40.27
C VAL A 983 -1.88 -2.99 -40.53
N PHE A 984 -1.29 -4.00 -41.17
CA PHE A 984 -1.90 -5.33 -41.32
C PHE A 984 -1.09 -6.35 -40.50
N LEU A 985 -1.78 -6.99 -39.56
CA LEU A 985 -1.21 -7.87 -38.55
C LEU A 985 -1.64 -9.30 -38.92
N ALA A 986 -0.71 -10.09 -39.47
CA ALA A 986 -0.99 -11.40 -40.06
C ALA A 986 -1.01 -12.51 -38.99
N THR A 987 -2.06 -13.34 -38.98
CA THR A 987 -2.13 -14.50 -38.09
C THR A 987 -1.37 -15.71 -38.68
N PRO A 988 -0.65 -16.50 -37.87
CA PRO A 988 -0.02 -17.75 -38.31
C PRO A 988 -1.01 -18.81 -38.84
N ASP A 989 -2.24 -18.81 -38.32
CA ASP A 989 -3.32 -19.71 -38.72
C ASP A 989 -4.70 -19.03 -38.64
N ASN A 990 -5.78 -19.83 -38.68
CA ASN A 990 -7.17 -19.36 -38.62
C ASN A 990 -7.80 -19.55 -37.23
N GLN A 991 -7.01 -19.56 -36.15
CA GLN A 991 -7.52 -19.59 -34.77
C GLN A 991 -7.62 -18.16 -34.19
N ASP A 992 -7.68 -18.03 -32.87
CA ASP A 992 -7.71 -16.75 -32.17
C ASP A 992 -6.31 -16.25 -31.75
N TRP A 993 -6.08 -14.95 -31.92
CA TRP A 993 -4.79 -14.27 -31.70
C TRP A 993 -4.99 -12.84 -31.21
N ILE A 994 -4.09 -12.38 -30.34
CA ILE A 994 -4.01 -10.98 -29.90
C ILE A 994 -2.75 -10.35 -30.51
N PHE A 995 -2.81 -9.06 -30.83
CA PHE A 995 -1.65 -8.23 -31.12
C PHE A 995 -1.64 -7.01 -30.21
N VAL A 996 -0.47 -6.65 -29.69
CA VAL A 996 -0.20 -5.45 -28.89
C VAL A 996 0.72 -4.54 -29.69
N LEU A 997 0.39 -3.25 -29.75
CA LEU A 997 1.25 -2.21 -30.30
C LEU A 997 1.49 -1.14 -29.25
N GLU A 998 2.73 -0.92 -28.85
CA GLU A 998 3.14 0.04 -27.83
C GLU A 998 4.09 1.07 -28.42
N LYS A 999 3.85 2.36 -28.18
CA LYS A 999 4.53 3.46 -28.88
C LYS A 999 5.98 3.59 -28.42
N SER A 1000 6.92 3.13 -29.26
CA SER A 1000 8.36 3.19 -29.03
C SER A 1000 8.80 4.64 -28.76
N SER A 1001 9.61 4.83 -27.73
CA SER A 1001 10.19 6.13 -27.35
C SER A 1001 11.22 6.66 -28.36
N VAL A 1002 11.69 5.80 -29.26
CA VAL A 1002 12.74 6.06 -30.26
C VAL A 1002 12.22 5.79 -31.69
N PRO A 1003 12.52 6.64 -32.69
CA PRO A 1003 12.09 6.45 -34.08
C PRO A 1003 13.16 5.74 -34.94
N ALA A 1004 12.73 4.95 -35.94
CA ALA A 1004 13.63 4.14 -36.77
C ALA A 1004 14.29 4.90 -37.95
N SER A 1005 15.42 4.36 -38.43
CA SER A 1005 16.19 4.74 -39.63
C SER A 1005 17.00 6.05 -39.59
N ALA A 1006 18.20 5.95 -39.02
CA ALA A 1006 19.36 6.76 -39.37
C ALA A 1006 20.54 5.81 -39.65
N ASP A 1007 21.47 6.16 -40.56
CA ASP A 1007 22.72 5.39 -40.69
C ASP A 1007 23.62 5.75 -39.47
N GLU A 1008 23.76 4.84 -38.52
CA GLU A 1008 24.40 5.06 -37.22
C GLU A 1008 25.88 4.68 -37.20
N ASN A 1009 26.60 5.12 -36.16
CA ASN A 1009 28.04 4.95 -35.99
C ASN A 1009 28.28 4.46 -34.55
N LEU A 1010 27.88 3.20 -34.30
CA LEU A 1010 28.01 2.56 -33.00
C LEU A 1010 29.45 2.12 -32.77
N THR A 1011 29.96 2.35 -31.57
CA THR A 1011 31.34 2.07 -31.21
C THR A 1011 31.38 1.56 -29.78
N GLY A 1012 31.58 0.25 -29.66
CA GLY A 1012 32.02 -0.44 -28.46
C GLY A 1012 33.41 0.01 -28.02
N ASP A 1013 33.90 -0.58 -26.93
CA ASP A 1013 35.01 -0.03 -26.16
C ASP A 1013 36.26 -0.92 -26.12
N ALA A 1014 36.35 -1.83 -25.15
CA ALA A 1014 37.49 -2.70 -24.90
C ALA A 1014 37.13 -3.99 -24.13
N ASP A 1015 35.84 -4.21 -23.87
CA ASP A 1015 35.25 -5.42 -23.31
C ASP A 1015 34.18 -5.97 -24.28
N SER A 1016 33.71 -7.22 -24.10
CA SER A 1016 32.88 -7.91 -25.10
C SER A 1016 31.48 -7.29 -25.27
N ASN A 1017 31.30 -6.45 -26.30
CA ASN A 1017 30.05 -5.72 -26.52
C ASN A 1017 29.04 -6.50 -27.38
N ILE A 1018 27.76 -6.14 -27.29
CA ILE A 1018 26.69 -6.61 -28.20
C ILE A 1018 26.14 -5.38 -28.94
N LEU A 1019 26.16 -5.41 -30.27
CA LEU A 1019 25.89 -4.26 -31.13
C LEU A 1019 24.87 -4.64 -32.22
N SER A 1020 23.65 -4.12 -32.13
CA SER A 1020 22.71 -4.06 -33.26
C SER A 1020 22.75 -2.66 -33.87
N GLY A 1021 22.77 -2.55 -35.21
CA GLY A 1021 22.50 -1.29 -35.91
C GLY A 1021 21.00 -1.04 -36.16
N ASP A 1022 20.17 -2.07 -35.94
CA ASP A 1022 18.79 -2.14 -36.40
C ASP A 1022 18.67 -1.75 -37.89
N ILE A 1023 17.77 -0.84 -38.27
CA ILE A 1023 17.47 -0.55 -39.68
C ILE A 1023 18.25 0.68 -40.20
N GLY A 1024 19.49 0.45 -40.64
CA GLY A 1024 20.36 1.46 -41.25
C GLY A 1024 21.33 0.90 -42.31
N ASN A 1025 22.52 1.49 -42.43
CA ASN A 1025 23.68 0.91 -43.14
C ASN A 1025 24.90 1.27 -42.30
N ASP A 1026 25.02 0.59 -41.18
CA ASP A 1026 25.58 1.18 -39.98
C ASP A 1026 27.07 0.93 -39.89
N THR A 1027 27.78 1.81 -39.18
CA THR A 1027 29.23 1.71 -39.00
C THR A 1027 29.50 1.18 -37.60
N LEU A 1028 29.48 -0.15 -37.47
CA LEU A 1028 29.64 -0.86 -36.20
C LEU A 1028 31.13 -1.10 -35.91
N THR A 1029 31.57 -0.79 -34.70
CA THR A 1029 32.96 -0.94 -34.26
C THR A 1029 32.93 -1.62 -32.89
N GLY A 1030 33.56 -2.79 -32.76
CA GLY A 1030 33.62 -3.51 -31.47
C GLY A 1030 34.70 -2.93 -30.56
N GLY A 1031 35.81 -2.45 -31.14
CA GLY A 1031 36.94 -1.88 -30.41
C GLY A 1031 37.91 -2.97 -29.96
N GLY A 1032 37.50 -3.77 -28.99
CA GLY A 1032 38.21 -4.97 -28.59
C GLY A 1032 37.40 -5.75 -27.58
N GLY A 1033 37.32 -7.06 -27.77
CA GLY A 1033 36.51 -7.90 -26.90
C GLY A 1033 36.33 -9.28 -27.52
N SER A 1034 35.07 -9.67 -27.72
CA SER A 1034 34.65 -10.91 -28.40
C SER A 1034 33.21 -10.67 -28.84
N ASP A 1035 33.07 -9.75 -29.78
CA ASP A 1035 31.90 -8.87 -29.87
C ASP A 1035 30.80 -9.50 -30.73
N ARG A 1036 29.53 -9.25 -30.39
CA ARG A 1036 28.35 -9.82 -31.07
C ARG A 1036 27.65 -8.76 -31.89
N PHE A 1037 27.76 -8.84 -33.20
CA PHE A 1037 27.10 -7.94 -34.15
C PHE A 1037 25.78 -8.56 -34.59
N VAL A 1038 24.66 -8.01 -34.12
CA VAL A 1038 23.34 -8.64 -34.17
C VAL A 1038 22.52 -8.14 -35.36
N TYR A 1039 21.84 -9.07 -36.04
CA TYR A 1039 20.87 -8.81 -37.10
C TYR A 1039 19.59 -9.59 -36.83
N HIS A 1040 18.47 -8.89 -36.77
CA HIS A 1040 17.16 -9.51 -36.61
C HIS A 1040 16.49 -9.80 -37.97
N SER A 1041 16.96 -9.22 -39.08
CA SER A 1041 16.34 -9.32 -40.41
C SER A 1041 17.32 -9.08 -41.57
N PRO A 1042 17.26 -9.84 -42.68
CA PRO A 1042 18.06 -9.60 -43.89
C PRO A 1042 17.59 -8.36 -44.68
N MET A 1043 16.76 -7.51 -44.09
CA MET A 1043 16.25 -6.26 -44.65
C MET A 1043 16.61 -5.03 -43.83
N GLU A 1044 17.40 -5.19 -42.76
CA GLU A 1044 17.95 -4.11 -41.94
C GLU A 1044 18.85 -3.19 -42.77
N GLY A 1045 19.93 -3.75 -43.35
CA GLY A 1045 20.85 -2.97 -44.18
C GLY A 1045 22.03 -3.77 -44.73
N THR A 1046 23.12 -3.05 -45.01
CA THR A 1046 24.44 -3.64 -45.26
C THR A 1046 25.52 -2.85 -44.52
N ASP A 1047 25.88 -3.33 -43.34
CA ASP A 1047 26.73 -2.58 -42.41
C ASP A 1047 28.22 -2.62 -42.76
N THR A 1048 28.99 -1.78 -42.09
CA THR A 1048 30.46 -1.75 -42.13
C THR A 1048 31.02 -2.03 -40.74
N LEU A 1049 31.35 -3.29 -40.47
CA LEU A 1049 32.00 -3.74 -39.24
C LEU A 1049 33.50 -3.38 -39.33
N THR A 1050 33.97 -2.46 -38.49
CA THR A 1050 35.25 -1.76 -38.76
C THR A 1050 36.52 -2.46 -38.26
N ASP A 1051 36.40 -3.38 -37.30
CA ASP A 1051 37.52 -4.04 -36.63
C ASP A 1051 37.32 -5.53 -36.26
N PHE A 1052 36.17 -6.12 -36.61
CA PHE A 1052 35.74 -7.50 -36.32
C PHE A 1052 36.89 -8.53 -36.25
N GLY A 1053 37.01 -9.13 -35.07
CA GLY A 1053 38.07 -10.04 -34.66
C GLY A 1053 37.88 -11.52 -35.02
N ALA A 1054 38.52 -12.37 -34.23
CA ALA A 1054 38.54 -13.82 -34.41
C ALA A 1054 37.71 -14.57 -33.35
N ASP A 1055 37.38 -13.90 -32.24
CA ASP A 1055 36.56 -14.40 -31.14
C ASP A 1055 35.13 -13.78 -31.21
N ASP A 1056 34.97 -12.72 -31.99
CA ASP A 1056 33.71 -12.06 -32.39
C ASP A 1056 32.78 -12.95 -33.21
N LEU A 1057 31.48 -12.65 -33.10
CA LEU A 1057 30.39 -13.34 -33.78
C LEU A 1057 29.50 -12.33 -34.53
N ILE A 1058 29.01 -12.69 -35.70
CA ILE A 1058 27.74 -12.16 -36.19
C ILE A 1058 26.62 -13.03 -35.62
N GLU A 1059 25.55 -12.41 -35.15
CA GLU A 1059 24.37 -13.07 -34.62
C GLU A 1059 23.14 -12.78 -35.48
N ILE A 1060 22.34 -13.80 -35.74
CA ILE A 1060 21.26 -13.79 -36.71
C ILE A 1060 19.98 -14.39 -36.11
N SER A 1061 18.86 -13.66 -36.09
CA SER A 1061 17.55 -14.23 -35.72
C SER A 1061 17.09 -15.27 -36.74
N ALA A 1062 16.79 -16.48 -36.29
CA ALA A 1062 16.20 -17.53 -37.11
C ALA A 1062 14.81 -17.13 -37.63
N ALA A 1063 13.99 -16.52 -36.78
CA ALA A 1063 12.63 -16.11 -37.12
C ALA A 1063 12.61 -15.05 -38.22
N GLY A 1064 13.44 -14.00 -38.12
CA GLY A 1064 13.43 -12.91 -39.09
C GLY A 1064 14.17 -13.19 -40.40
N PHE A 1065 15.21 -14.04 -40.39
CA PHE A 1065 15.89 -14.48 -41.63
C PHE A 1065 15.17 -15.64 -42.33
N GLY A 1066 14.46 -16.50 -41.59
CA GLY A 1066 13.64 -17.56 -42.14
C GLY A 1066 14.43 -18.61 -42.94
N GLY A 1067 13.97 -18.97 -44.14
CA GLY A 1067 14.69 -19.88 -45.06
C GLY A 1067 14.94 -21.32 -44.56
N GLY A 1068 14.41 -21.70 -43.40
CA GLY A 1068 14.67 -22.97 -42.73
C GLY A 1068 15.81 -22.93 -41.71
N LEU A 1069 16.29 -21.74 -41.31
CA LEU A 1069 17.19 -21.60 -40.17
C LEU A 1069 16.53 -22.07 -38.86
N THR A 1070 17.35 -22.42 -37.87
CA THR A 1070 16.86 -22.90 -36.56
C THR A 1070 17.75 -22.35 -35.45
N ALA A 1071 17.13 -21.68 -34.48
CA ALA A 1071 17.81 -21.07 -33.35
C ALA A 1071 18.65 -22.06 -32.55
N GLY A 1072 19.82 -21.63 -32.10
CA GLY A 1072 20.80 -22.47 -31.39
C GLY A 1072 21.51 -23.52 -32.26
N VAL A 1073 21.14 -23.68 -33.53
CA VAL A 1073 21.77 -24.65 -34.44
C VAL A 1073 22.83 -23.95 -35.30
N ALA A 1074 24.08 -24.33 -35.10
CA ALA A 1074 25.20 -23.83 -35.90
C ALA A 1074 25.03 -24.15 -37.39
N LEU A 1075 25.43 -23.21 -38.25
CA LEU A 1075 25.43 -23.40 -39.70
C LEU A 1075 26.40 -24.52 -40.11
N SER A 1076 26.03 -25.26 -41.16
CA SER A 1076 26.84 -26.37 -41.67
C SER A 1076 27.69 -25.96 -42.89
N ASP A 1077 28.89 -26.51 -43.03
CA ASP A 1077 29.65 -26.46 -44.29
C ASP A 1077 29.19 -27.54 -45.30
N GLU A 1078 28.26 -28.43 -44.92
CA GLU A 1078 27.76 -29.52 -45.78
C GLU A 1078 26.49 -29.14 -46.58
N ILE A 1079 26.50 -29.48 -47.87
CA ILE A 1079 25.39 -29.28 -48.82
C ILE A 1079 24.13 -30.04 -48.37
N ASP A 1080 22.97 -29.38 -48.51
CA ASP A 1080 21.63 -29.88 -48.13
C ASP A 1080 21.42 -30.10 -46.61
N SER A 1081 22.13 -29.32 -45.78
CA SER A 1081 21.82 -29.13 -44.35
C SER A 1081 20.41 -28.57 -44.16
N GLN A 1082 19.59 -29.20 -43.30
CA GLN A 1082 18.19 -28.78 -43.11
C GLN A 1082 18.01 -27.53 -42.24
N THR A 1083 19.08 -27.01 -41.63
CA THR A 1083 19.05 -25.90 -40.65
C THR A 1083 19.88 -24.69 -41.08
N GLY A 1084 20.37 -24.67 -42.32
CA GLY A 1084 21.24 -23.61 -42.86
C GLY A 1084 22.66 -24.08 -43.20
N VAL A 1085 23.29 -23.37 -44.13
CA VAL A 1085 24.63 -23.64 -44.68
C VAL A 1085 25.47 -22.37 -44.67
N PHE A 1086 26.75 -22.46 -44.30
CA PHE A 1086 27.74 -21.42 -44.53
C PHE A 1086 28.60 -21.76 -45.75
N VAL A 1087 28.92 -20.76 -46.58
CA VAL A 1087 29.64 -20.94 -47.84
C VAL A 1087 30.76 -19.91 -47.96
N ASN A 1088 32.01 -20.38 -47.93
CA ASN A 1088 33.17 -19.55 -48.23
C ASN A 1088 33.29 -19.35 -49.77
N GLY A 1089 32.39 -18.53 -50.31
CA GLY A 1089 32.31 -18.14 -51.72
C GLY A 1089 30.92 -17.62 -52.13
N SER A 1090 30.87 -16.73 -53.14
CA SER A 1090 29.66 -16.07 -53.63
C SER A 1090 28.82 -16.93 -54.61
N THR A 1091 28.57 -18.20 -54.27
CA THR A 1091 27.72 -19.09 -55.09
C THR A 1091 26.96 -20.05 -54.19
N PRO A 1092 25.62 -19.93 -54.09
CA PRO A 1092 24.78 -20.81 -53.29
C PRO A 1092 24.92 -22.30 -53.65
N ILE A 1093 24.78 -23.15 -52.63
CA ILE A 1093 24.84 -24.61 -52.75
C ILE A 1093 23.75 -25.28 -51.90
N GLY A 1094 23.10 -26.28 -52.49
CA GLY A 1094 22.04 -27.08 -51.86
C GLY A 1094 20.63 -26.57 -52.15
N THR A 1095 19.71 -26.77 -51.20
CA THR A 1095 18.30 -26.34 -51.27
C THR A 1095 17.77 -25.77 -49.94
N SER A 1096 18.64 -25.09 -49.21
CA SER A 1096 18.46 -24.64 -47.81
C SER A 1096 19.18 -23.30 -47.63
N ALA A 1097 18.70 -22.41 -46.77
CA ALA A 1097 19.29 -21.09 -46.58
C ALA A 1097 20.83 -21.08 -46.44
N ASN A 1098 21.48 -20.11 -47.09
CA ASN A 1098 22.92 -20.05 -47.33
C ASN A 1098 23.48 -18.69 -46.86
N PHE A 1099 24.51 -18.70 -46.01
CA PHE A 1099 25.32 -17.53 -45.70
C PHE A 1099 26.61 -17.55 -46.52
N LEU A 1100 26.71 -16.66 -47.50
CA LEU A 1100 27.79 -16.57 -48.48
C LEU A 1100 28.83 -15.54 -48.03
N TYR A 1101 30.09 -15.94 -47.87
CA TYR A 1101 31.20 -15.04 -47.55
C TYR A 1101 32.21 -14.96 -48.69
N ASP A 1102 32.39 -13.78 -49.31
CA ASP A 1102 33.35 -13.59 -50.41
C ASP A 1102 34.00 -12.21 -50.37
N ARG A 1103 35.32 -12.18 -50.09
CA ARG A 1103 36.17 -10.97 -50.11
C ARG A 1103 35.68 -9.84 -49.18
N GLY A 1104 35.32 -10.18 -47.94
CA GLY A 1104 34.96 -9.21 -46.91
C GLY A 1104 33.50 -8.73 -46.96
N ILE A 1105 32.61 -9.45 -47.64
CA ILE A 1105 31.16 -9.24 -47.58
C ILE A 1105 30.50 -10.57 -47.21
N LEU A 1106 29.56 -10.52 -46.28
CA LEU A 1106 28.61 -11.58 -45.95
C LEU A 1106 27.26 -11.28 -46.60
N SER A 1107 26.66 -12.30 -47.22
CA SER A 1107 25.36 -12.20 -47.89
C SER A 1107 24.49 -13.40 -47.55
N PHE A 1108 23.17 -13.20 -47.45
CA PHE A 1108 22.21 -14.25 -47.16
C PHE A 1108 21.38 -14.61 -48.40
N ASP A 1109 21.39 -15.89 -48.79
CA ASP A 1109 20.52 -16.46 -49.82
C ASP A 1109 19.49 -17.40 -49.17
N VAL A 1110 18.24 -16.96 -49.12
CA VAL A 1110 17.16 -17.63 -48.36
C VAL A 1110 16.72 -18.98 -48.93
N ASP A 1111 17.10 -19.35 -50.18
CA ASP A 1111 16.75 -20.64 -50.78
C ASP A 1111 17.94 -21.58 -51.05
N GLY A 1112 19.17 -21.06 -51.04
CA GLY A 1112 20.39 -21.84 -51.23
C GLY A 1112 20.62 -22.40 -52.64
N THR A 1113 19.68 -22.18 -53.56
CA THR A 1113 19.78 -22.59 -54.97
C THR A 1113 20.28 -21.48 -55.88
N GLY A 1114 20.25 -20.22 -55.41
CA GLY A 1114 20.49 -19.03 -56.24
C GLY A 1114 19.39 -18.80 -57.28
N ALA A 1115 18.16 -19.26 -56.98
CA ALA A 1115 16.98 -18.96 -57.79
C ALA A 1115 16.41 -17.57 -57.44
N GLN A 1116 16.40 -17.23 -56.15
CA GLN A 1116 16.40 -15.85 -55.69
C GLN A 1116 17.85 -15.30 -55.69
N ALA A 1117 18.01 -14.03 -55.35
CA ALA A 1117 19.32 -13.40 -55.24
C ALA A 1117 19.67 -13.19 -53.77
N ALA A 1118 20.90 -13.52 -53.40
CA ALA A 1118 21.43 -13.22 -52.08
C ALA A 1118 21.40 -11.69 -51.78
N VAL A 1119 21.11 -11.35 -50.53
CA VAL A 1119 21.12 -9.98 -50.02
C VAL A 1119 22.41 -9.76 -49.22
N GLU A 1120 23.12 -8.66 -49.44
CA GLU A 1120 24.30 -8.30 -48.65
C GLU A 1120 23.84 -7.77 -47.27
N ILE A 1121 24.40 -8.29 -46.17
CA ILE A 1121 23.97 -7.94 -44.79
C ILE A 1121 25.08 -7.29 -43.97
N ALA A 1122 26.34 -7.69 -44.18
CA ALA A 1122 27.48 -7.15 -43.45
C ALA A 1122 28.72 -7.07 -44.35
N SER A 1123 29.47 -5.99 -44.23
CA SER A 1123 30.77 -5.78 -44.88
C SER A 1123 31.85 -5.48 -43.85
N PHE A 1124 33.07 -5.97 -44.09
CA PHE A 1124 34.14 -6.02 -43.09
C PHE A 1124 35.32 -5.15 -43.55
N LEU A 1125 35.80 -4.27 -42.67
CA LEU A 1125 36.86 -3.30 -43.02
C LEU A 1125 38.30 -3.88 -42.94
N GLY A 1126 38.50 -5.11 -43.44
CA GLY A 1126 39.80 -5.77 -43.44
C GLY A 1126 39.84 -7.12 -44.16
N ASP A 1127 41.01 -7.75 -44.18
CA ASP A 1127 41.16 -9.15 -44.61
C ASP A 1127 40.69 -10.10 -43.48
N VAL A 1128 39.41 -10.04 -43.12
CA VAL A 1128 38.75 -10.88 -42.11
C VAL A 1128 38.55 -12.31 -42.66
N ALA A 1129 38.54 -13.31 -41.76
CA ALA A 1129 38.53 -14.74 -42.10
C ALA A 1129 37.32 -15.48 -41.49
N LEU A 1130 36.12 -14.96 -41.75
CA LEU A 1130 34.85 -15.46 -41.19
C LEU A 1130 34.58 -16.94 -41.50
N SER A 1131 33.92 -17.63 -40.58
CA SER A 1131 33.56 -19.05 -40.65
C SER A 1131 32.18 -19.34 -40.05
N ALA A 1132 31.64 -20.54 -40.31
CA ALA A 1132 30.29 -20.95 -39.88
C ALA A 1132 30.03 -20.79 -38.37
N SER A 1133 31.04 -21.00 -37.52
CA SER A 1133 30.94 -20.85 -36.06
C SER A 1133 30.98 -19.40 -35.57
N GLN A 1134 31.27 -18.43 -36.45
CA GLN A 1134 31.17 -17.00 -36.18
C GLN A 1134 29.89 -16.38 -36.78
N VAL A 1135 28.94 -17.20 -37.23
CA VAL A 1135 27.58 -16.77 -37.58
C VAL A 1135 26.61 -17.58 -36.73
N LEU A 1136 26.33 -17.05 -35.53
CA LEU A 1136 25.43 -17.64 -34.55
C LEU A 1136 23.99 -17.40 -34.99
N VAL A 1137 23.18 -18.46 -35.07
CA VAL A 1137 21.74 -18.33 -35.31
C VAL A 1137 21.03 -18.40 -33.95
N SER A 1138 20.39 -17.31 -33.54
CA SER A 1138 19.54 -17.23 -32.33
C SER A 1138 18.05 -17.20 -32.71
N LEU A 1139 17.15 -16.83 -31.79
CA LEU A 1139 15.68 -17.00 -31.96
C LEU A 1139 15.09 -16.05 -33.02
#